data_AF-A0A5N5LSR7-F1
#
_entry.id   AF-A0A5N5LSR7-F1
#
_cell.length_a   1.000
_cell.length_b   1.000
_cell.length_c   1.000
_cell.angle_alpha   90.00
_cell.angle_beta   90.00
_cell.angle_gamma   90.00
#
_symmetry.space_group_name_H-M   'P 1'
#
loop_
_entity.id
_entity.type
_entity.pdbx_description
1 polymer ?
#
loop_
_entity_poly.entity_id
_entity_poly.type
_entity_poly.pdbx_seq_one_letter_code
_entity_poly.pdbx_strand_id
1 'polypeptide(L)'
;MLSSTTTTSSLSLFLESYLQPRLTDTIYAKNRTLDSYIKSGNVTLALKLFDEMSMCDVGTYNLMISGLGKYGIPKQALYYYYEMVSLGIKESPSSFSSVLSICSSQDGFLSQGIQVHCRIIKLGHGSNLFIRTSLVGFYMQMGCFDLGFSLFDEMPERNLATWNLVLRGFCELGRFHELLRVYHEMKLDGVHPNGLSFCYLIRGCCNERFFYEGKQLHGHIIKVGWAGSNIFVANALVDFYSACKSLNDASKSFESIKLEDVISWNSIVSAYADCDLLFEAVELFYLMQFWGKPSIRSFVALLHLSSMNGNILFGKQIHCSVLKLGFDIGSFHVQSALINMYGKCRYIESSVSAFEIVPKKTTQICNSLMTSLLHCGIVYDVIEMYGLMVDEGIGLDEVTFSTTLKALSVSEFASMDSCGLVHCCAMKLGFGSDIAVSCSLIDAYSRCGHVQLSKKVFDQLPSPNVICFTSIINGLARNGLGGECLQKFEAMIRKGLEPDKVTFLCILTGCSHSGLFEEGRLIFYSMKAQYGICPAKEHFSCMVDILGRAGLLDEAEELTQKAPGRGDCVMWTSLLRSCRIYGNEIVGRRAAKALLELDPEDFSVYLQVSNFYSDIGEYEASMHIRELAIARELTREFGRSFIECCKTERTDNIMDRFFFISVLGLLIVAHGVAGNMACDSIAMLEELENFDVEEVDETELSKVLSWTSERGGKVLVNVDSYGAVGDGVSDDTQAFENAWNTACTTPKSVFLVPPGRHYLVNATRFKGPCAERLVIQIDGTIVAPDEPKNWDPYLPRLWLDFSKLNGVLFQGNGVIDGSGSKWWASSCKKNKSNVILLNSLQIYPYDCVAIQTVKCNTFLFLYSLTALQRSTNTVKIEGLTIQNSQQMHFVISRSDSVRVSDVLVSAPEDSPNTDGIHISGSTNVVLQDCKIGTGDDCVSIVNDSSNIKMKRIFCGPGHGISIGSLGKDNSTSTVTKVVLDTAFLRETTNGLRIKTWQGGHGYVRGVRFENVAMENVVNPIIIDQFYCDSPKTCKNQTSAVEISEITYRNISGTTKSSKAMKFACSDTVPCNNIVLSNINLEKKDGTVATYCNSAKGFGYGVVHPSADCLSSHNKNYKAIGQSAITKESSVIGQTKISEFSETSTEGIIHTEL
;
A
#
# COMPACT_ATOMS: atom_id res chain seq x y z
N MET A 1 -34.77 -21.11 80.71
CA MET A 1 -35.00 -20.01 81.68
C MET A 1 -33.76 -19.13 81.73
N LEU A 2 -33.97 -17.83 81.91
CA LEU A 2 -33.01 -16.71 81.83
C LEU A 2 -31.96 -16.67 82.95
N SER A 3 -30.85 -15.95 82.65
CA SER A 3 -29.95 -15.16 83.54
C SER A 3 -28.99 -15.94 84.47
N SER A 4 -27.76 -15.52 84.82
CA SER A 4 -26.90 -14.39 84.48
C SER A 4 -25.52 -14.56 85.18
N THR A 5 -24.44 -14.17 84.48
CA THR A 5 -23.21 -13.45 84.94
C THR A 5 -22.22 -14.01 85.99
N THR A 6 -20.96 -14.16 85.52
CA THR A 6 -19.64 -13.73 86.08
C THR A 6 -19.19 -14.32 87.43
N THR A 7 -17.96 -14.78 87.69
CA THR A 7 -16.59 -14.57 87.14
C THR A 7 -15.67 -15.52 87.90
N THR A 8 -14.63 -16.09 87.29
CA THR A 8 -13.31 -16.25 87.92
C THR A 8 -12.25 -16.65 86.89
N SER A 9 -11.34 -15.70 86.67
CA SER A 9 -10.30 -15.63 85.65
C SER A 9 -8.93 -16.01 86.22
N SER A 10 -8.67 -17.30 86.47
CA SER A 10 -7.33 -17.71 86.90
C SER A 10 -6.80 -19.00 86.27
N LEU A 11 -7.54 -19.63 85.33
CA LEU A 11 -7.08 -20.84 84.64
C LEU A 11 -6.69 -20.63 83.17
N SER A 12 -6.85 -19.42 82.60
CA SER A 12 -6.56 -19.15 81.19
C SER A 12 -5.10 -18.75 80.90
N LEU A 13 -4.31 -18.41 81.92
CA LEU A 13 -2.94 -17.90 81.73
C LEU A 13 -1.86 -18.98 81.58
N PHE A 14 -2.22 -20.28 81.60
CA PHE A 14 -1.26 -21.37 81.41
C PHE A 14 -1.49 -22.21 80.14
N LEU A 15 -2.53 -21.91 79.34
CA LEU A 15 -2.89 -22.67 78.14
C LEU A 15 -2.74 -21.89 76.81
N GLU A 16 -2.45 -20.59 76.84
CA GLU A 16 -2.23 -19.78 75.62
C GLU A 16 -0.80 -19.86 75.04
N SER A 17 0.14 -20.57 75.66
CA SER A 17 1.50 -20.73 75.12
C SER A 17 1.66 -21.87 74.10
N TYR A 18 0.59 -22.61 73.78
CA TYR A 18 0.65 -23.81 72.92
C TYR A 18 -0.11 -23.71 71.57
N LEU A 19 -0.67 -22.55 71.21
CA LEU A 19 -1.44 -22.37 69.97
C LEU A 19 -1.02 -21.15 69.14
N GLN A 20 0.28 -20.87 69.04
CA GLN A 20 0.76 -20.10 67.87
C GLN A 20 0.84 -21.06 66.67
N PRO A 21 0.18 -20.78 65.52
CA PRO A 21 0.45 -21.54 64.30
C PRO A 21 1.95 -21.42 64.02
N ARG A 22 2.62 -22.56 63.80
CA ARG A 22 4.05 -22.55 63.49
C ARG A 22 4.25 -21.65 62.27
N LEU A 23 5.19 -20.72 62.37
CA LEU A 23 5.51 -19.75 61.31
C LEU A 23 5.73 -20.42 59.94
N THR A 24 6.21 -21.67 59.94
CA THR A 24 6.38 -22.54 58.77
C THR A 24 5.07 -22.94 58.08
N ASP A 25 3.98 -23.12 58.83
CA ASP A 25 2.68 -23.52 58.27
C ASP A 25 2.02 -22.37 57.51
N THR A 26 2.29 -21.13 57.93
CA THR A 26 1.81 -19.92 57.24
C THR A 26 2.53 -19.68 55.91
N ILE A 27 3.86 -19.90 55.85
CA ILE A 27 4.64 -19.81 54.60
C ILE A 27 4.23 -20.92 53.63
N TYR A 28 4.06 -22.14 54.13
CA TYR A 28 3.63 -23.28 53.30
C TYR A 28 2.25 -23.07 52.67
N ALA A 29 1.28 -22.55 53.44
CA ALA A 29 -0.06 -22.23 52.92
C ALA A 29 0.00 -21.15 51.83
N LYS A 30 0.78 -20.08 52.03
CA LYS A 30 0.97 -19.02 51.02
C LYS A 30 1.71 -19.54 49.78
N ASN A 31 2.72 -20.40 49.93
CA ASN A 31 3.43 -21.04 48.81
C ASN A 31 2.49 -21.91 47.96
N ARG A 32 1.50 -22.61 48.56
CA ARG A 32 0.48 -23.35 47.79
C ARG A 32 -0.42 -22.43 46.98
N THR A 33 -0.82 -21.30 47.55
CA THR A 33 -1.64 -20.29 46.84
C THR A 33 -0.84 -19.67 45.69
N LEU A 34 0.44 -19.37 45.92
CA LEU A 34 1.37 -18.87 44.91
C LEU A 34 1.51 -19.87 43.74
N ASP A 35 1.77 -21.15 44.03
CA ASP A 35 1.84 -22.23 43.03
C ASP A 35 0.53 -22.38 42.25
N SER A 36 -0.63 -22.22 42.91
CA SER A 36 -1.93 -22.24 42.24
C SER A 36 -2.09 -21.08 41.25
N TYR A 37 -1.68 -19.86 41.60
CA TYR A 37 -1.73 -18.70 40.69
C TYR A 37 -0.77 -18.84 39.52
N ILE A 38 0.42 -19.38 39.76
CA ILE A 38 1.39 -19.67 38.69
C ILE A 38 0.84 -20.75 37.75
N LYS A 39 0.20 -21.81 38.26
CA LYS A 39 -0.40 -22.85 37.42
C LYS A 39 -1.59 -22.36 36.60
N SER A 40 -2.37 -21.41 37.11
CA SER A 40 -3.53 -20.84 36.41
C SER A 40 -3.20 -19.71 35.43
N GLY A 41 -1.94 -19.27 35.35
CA GLY A 41 -1.52 -18.20 34.43
C GLY A 41 -1.68 -16.79 34.98
N ASN A 42 -2.09 -16.63 36.24
CA ASN A 42 -2.32 -15.32 36.83
C ASN A 42 -1.06 -14.80 37.54
N VAL A 43 -0.06 -14.42 36.74
CA VAL A 43 1.25 -13.96 37.24
C VAL A 43 1.14 -12.68 38.07
N THR A 44 0.20 -11.78 37.75
CA THR A 44 0.00 -10.51 38.47
C THR A 44 -0.45 -10.73 39.91
N LEU A 45 -1.38 -11.67 40.13
CA LEU A 45 -1.81 -12.03 41.50
C LEU A 45 -0.72 -12.77 42.27
N ALA A 46 0.09 -13.59 41.58
CA ALA A 46 1.25 -14.24 42.19
C ALA A 46 2.29 -13.21 42.68
N LEU A 47 2.61 -12.21 41.86
CA LEU A 47 3.51 -11.10 42.22
C LEU A 47 2.99 -10.32 43.42
N LYS A 48 1.70 -9.95 43.40
CA LYS A 48 1.08 -9.21 44.51
C LYS A 48 1.11 -10.00 45.83
N LEU A 49 0.80 -11.29 45.78
CA LEU A 49 0.86 -12.15 46.96
C LEU A 49 2.30 -12.30 47.48
N PHE A 50 3.28 -12.39 46.59
CA PHE A 50 4.70 -12.44 46.94
C PHE A 50 5.15 -11.16 47.65
N ASP A 51 4.75 -9.98 47.14
CA ASP A 51 5.08 -8.69 47.76
C ASP A 51 4.41 -8.49 49.14
N GLU A 52 3.27 -9.13 49.38
CA GLU A 52 2.56 -9.16 50.67
C GLU A 52 3.14 -10.17 51.69
N MET A 53 4.13 -10.98 51.30
CA MET A 53 4.80 -11.92 52.20
C MET A 53 5.93 -11.23 52.98
N SER A 54 5.77 -11.17 54.31
CA SER A 54 6.77 -10.57 55.20
C SER A 54 8.07 -11.36 55.35
N MET A 55 8.06 -12.66 55.04
CA MET A 55 9.25 -13.51 54.94
C MET A 55 9.07 -14.54 53.83
N CYS A 56 10.08 -14.67 52.96
CA CYS A 56 10.12 -15.60 51.84
C CYS A 56 11.27 -16.60 52.05
N ASP A 57 11.00 -17.89 51.89
CA ASP A 57 12.03 -18.93 51.95
C ASP A 57 12.55 -19.30 50.55
N VAL A 58 13.55 -20.18 50.49
CA VAL A 58 14.11 -20.68 49.21
C VAL A 58 13.01 -21.26 48.31
N GLY A 59 11.99 -21.89 48.91
CA GLY A 59 10.85 -22.45 48.18
C GLY A 59 9.97 -21.39 47.53
N THR A 60 9.67 -20.30 48.26
CA THR A 60 8.90 -19.16 47.77
C THR A 60 9.61 -18.50 46.57
N TYR A 61 10.91 -18.23 46.69
CA TYR A 61 11.71 -17.65 45.60
C TYR A 61 11.80 -18.60 44.39
N ASN A 62 12.03 -19.90 44.60
CA ASN A 62 12.10 -20.88 43.51
C ASN A 62 10.78 -20.97 42.74
N LEU A 63 9.63 -20.92 43.43
CA LEU A 63 8.32 -20.89 42.79
C LEU A 63 8.17 -19.64 41.92
N MET A 64 8.55 -18.47 42.44
CA MET A 64 8.45 -17.22 41.68
C MET A 64 9.39 -17.21 40.45
N ILE A 65 10.64 -17.61 40.63
CA ILE A 65 11.66 -17.69 39.56
C ILE A 65 11.19 -18.65 38.46
N SER A 66 10.81 -19.88 38.82
CA SER A 66 10.33 -20.88 37.85
C SER A 66 9.02 -20.47 37.17
N GLY A 67 8.10 -19.85 37.91
CA GLY A 67 6.84 -19.33 37.41
C GLY A 67 7.04 -18.21 36.38
N LEU A 68 7.83 -17.19 36.71
CA LEU A 68 8.17 -16.09 35.79
C LEU A 68 8.91 -16.60 34.55
N GLY A 69 9.80 -17.57 34.73
CA GLY A 69 10.49 -18.26 33.64
C GLY A 69 9.51 -18.92 32.66
N LYS A 70 8.49 -19.63 33.17
CA LYS A 70 7.47 -20.30 32.35
C LYS A 70 6.64 -19.33 31.51
N TYR A 71 6.37 -18.12 32.02
CA TYR A 71 5.59 -17.10 31.31
C TYR A 71 6.45 -16.10 30.51
N GLY A 72 7.74 -16.39 30.30
CA GLY A 72 8.59 -15.61 29.40
C GLY A 72 9.02 -14.25 29.95
N ILE A 73 9.14 -14.11 31.28
CA ILE A 73 9.59 -12.87 31.95
C ILE A 73 10.97 -13.06 32.61
N PRO A 74 12.04 -13.32 31.84
CA PRO A 74 13.34 -13.76 32.39
C PRO A 74 14.06 -12.67 33.19
N LYS A 75 13.94 -11.39 32.80
CA LYS A 75 14.60 -10.27 33.50
C LYS A 75 14.13 -10.14 34.95
N GLN A 76 12.81 -10.26 35.17
CA GLN A 76 12.23 -10.16 36.50
C GLN A 76 12.53 -11.41 37.34
N ALA A 77 12.57 -12.59 36.72
CA ALA A 77 13.00 -13.81 37.40
C ALA A 77 14.47 -13.73 37.86
N LEU A 78 15.36 -13.18 37.03
CA LEU A 78 16.76 -12.95 37.38
C LEU A 78 16.91 -11.88 38.48
N TYR A 79 16.04 -10.87 38.51
CA TYR A 79 15.98 -9.91 39.61
C TYR A 79 15.65 -10.59 40.94
N TYR A 80 14.61 -11.42 41.00
CA TYR A 80 14.26 -12.15 42.23
C TYR A 80 15.34 -13.16 42.65
N TYR A 81 16.07 -13.75 41.70
CA TYR A 81 17.25 -14.55 42.02
C TYR A 81 18.36 -13.71 42.65
N TYR A 82 18.66 -12.53 42.08
CA TYR A 82 19.64 -11.61 42.65
C TYR A 82 19.23 -11.14 44.06
N GLU A 83 17.95 -10.83 44.27
CA GLU A 83 17.41 -10.46 45.58
C GLU A 83 17.56 -11.58 46.60
N MET A 84 17.18 -12.82 46.24
CA MET A 84 17.36 -13.99 47.11
C MET A 84 18.82 -14.14 47.54
N VAL A 85 19.75 -13.95 46.60
CA VAL A 85 21.20 -14.02 46.84
C VAL A 85 21.70 -12.86 47.70
N SER A 86 21.21 -11.64 47.50
CA SER A 86 21.64 -10.45 48.26
C SER A 86 21.15 -10.48 49.71
N LEU A 87 20.01 -11.13 49.97
CA LEU A 87 19.48 -11.41 51.31
C LEU A 87 20.22 -12.55 52.04
N GLY A 88 21.20 -13.20 51.40
CA GLY A 88 21.98 -14.28 51.99
C GLY A 88 21.23 -15.61 52.10
N ILE A 89 20.11 -15.77 51.41
CA ILE A 89 19.33 -17.02 51.36
C ILE A 89 20.12 -18.03 50.50
N LYS A 90 20.47 -19.18 51.09
CA LYS A 90 21.27 -20.21 50.40
C LYS A 90 20.51 -20.86 49.24
N GLU A 91 21.12 -20.86 48.07
CA GLU A 91 20.58 -21.48 46.87
C GLU A 91 20.49 -23.00 47.01
N SER A 92 19.46 -23.58 46.39
CA SER A 92 19.27 -25.04 46.29
C SER A 92 19.61 -25.54 44.88
N PRO A 93 19.82 -26.86 44.67
CA PRO A 93 19.99 -27.42 43.31
C PRO A 93 18.85 -27.07 42.35
N SER A 94 17.61 -26.99 42.86
CA SER A 94 16.46 -26.52 42.09
C SER A 94 16.54 -25.04 41.75
N SER A 95 17.05 -24.19 42.65
CA SER A 95 17.32 -22.77 42.36
C SER A 95 18.24 -22.61 41.15
N PHE A 96 19.37 -23.34 41.14
CA PHE A 96 20.32 -23.30 40.02
C PHE A 96 19.70 -23.81 38.72
N SER A 97 18.96 -24.92 38.78
CA SER A 97 18.29 -25.46 37.58
C SER A 97 17.23 -24.51 37.02
N SER A 98 16.44 -23.86 37.87
CA SER A 98 15.41 -22.90 37.44
C SER A 98 16.04 -21.67 36.79
N VAL A 99 17.11 -21.11 37.38
CA VAL A 99 17.80 -19.94 36.82
C VAL A 99 18.51 -20.30 35.51
N LEU A 100 19.20 -21.44 35.44
CA LEU A 100 19.86 -21.90 34.21
C LEU A 100 18.84 -22.13 33.08
N SER A 101 17.67 -22.69 33.38
CA SER A 101 16.58 -22.86 32.41
C SER A 101 16.00 -21.53 31.91
N ILE A 102 16.13 -20.45 32.67
CA ILE A 102 15.68 -19.10 32.29
C ILE A 102 16.77 -18.42 31.46
N CYS A 103 18.02 -18.56 31.86
CA CYS A 103 19.14 -18.10 31.05
C CYS A 103 19.21 -18.82 29.70
N SER A 104 18.67 -20.06 29.61
CA SER A 104 18.66 -20.84 28.39
C SER A 104 17.45 -20.59 27.46
N SER A 105 16.45 -19.80 27.89
CA SER A 105 15.21 -19.61 27.14
C SER A 105 15.16 -18.37 26.22
N GLN A 106 16.16 -17.48 26.28
CA GLN A 106 16.27 -16.29 25.40
C GLN A 106 17.72 -15.96 25.02
N ASP A 107 17.92 -15.53 23.77
CA ASP A 107 19.19 -15.01 23.27
C ASP A 107 19.59 -13.75 24.02
N GLY A 108 20.75 -13.78 24.70
CA GLY A 108 21.33 -12.62 25.41
C GLY A 108 21.62 -12.81 26.89
N PHE A 109 21.22 -13.93 27.52
CA PHE A 109 21.52 -14.21 28.94
C PHE A 109 22.72 -15.14 29.17
N LEU A 110 23.55 -15.38 28.13
CA LEU A 110 24.74 -16.20 28.23
C LEU A 110 25.69 -15.72 29.35
N SER A 111 25.87 -14.40 29.48
CA SER A 111 26.74 -13.84 30.51
C SER A 111 26.27 -14.13 31.93
N GLN A 112 24.96 -14.03 32.18
CA GLN A 112 24.32 -14.30 33.46
C GLN A 112 24.36 -15.80 33.77
N GLY A 113 24.14 -16.67 32.77
CA GLY A 113 24.29 -18.12 32.95
C GLY A 113 25.73 -18.54 33.25
N ILE A 114 26.73 -17.90 32.64
CA ILE A 114 28.15 -18.10 33.00
C ILE A 114 28.43 -17.64 34.44
N GLN A 115 27.87 -16.50 34.88
CA GLN A 115 28.01 -16.06 36.28
C GLN A 115 27.42 -17.07 37.27
N VAL A 116 26.25 -17.64 36.94
CA VAL A 116 25.62 -18.71 37.73
C VAL A 116 26.48 -19.98 37.73
N HIS A 117 27.08 -20.36 36.59
CA HIS A 117 28.03 -21.48 36.51
C HIS A 117 29.26 -21.25 37.41
N CYS A 118 29.90 -20.07 37.33
CA CYS A 118 31.01 -19.71 38.22
C CYS A 118 30.59 -19.78 39.70
N ARG A 119 29.36 -19.38 40.02
CA ARG A 119 28.82 -19.44 41.38
C ARG A 119 28.57 -20.87 41.86
N ILE A 120 28.08 -21.76 40.99
CA ILE A 120 27.95 -23.21 41.26
C ILE A 120 29.31 -23.81 41.62
N ILE A 121 30.36 -23.47 40.87
CA ILE A 121 31.73 -23.94 41.15
C ILE A 121 32.22 -23.39 42.49
N LYS A 122 32.06 -22.08 42.73
CA LYS A 122 32.50 -21.42 43.97
C LYS A 122 31.83 -22.00 45.23
N LEU A 123 30.56 -22.41 45.13
CA LEU A 123 29.81 -23.01 46.22
C LEU A 123 30.04 -24.53 46.37
N GLY A 124 30.90 -25.13 45.54
CA GLY A 124 31.22 -26.56 45.60
C GLY A 124 30.12 -27.48 45.07
N HIS A 125 29.17 -26.95 44.29
CA HIS A 125 28.05 -27.70 43.73
C HIS A 125 28.33 -28.31 42.35
N GLY A 126 29.54 -28.11 41.80
CA GLY A 126 29.90 -28.53 40.45
C GLY A 126 29.87 -30.03 40.18
N SER A 127 29.89 -30.90 41.21
CA SER A 127 29.80 -32.36 41.09
C SER A 127 28.37 -32.91 41.15
N ASN A 128 27.37 -32.07 41.43
CA ASN A 128 25.98 -32.51 41.56
C ASN A 128 25.40 -32.86 40.17
N LEU A 129 24.98 -34.13 39.99
CA LEU A 129 24.47 -34.65 38.72
C LEU A 129 23.28 -33.85 38.15
N PHE A 130 22.37 -33.39 39.03
CA PHE A 130 21.19 -32.63 38.64
C PHE A 130 21.58 -31.24 38.11
N ILE A 131 22.51 -30.56 38.80
CA ILE A 131 23.01 -29.24 38.37
C ILE A 131 23.85 -29.37 37.10
N ARG A 132 24.71 -30.39 37.00
CA ARG A 132 25.50 -30.68 35.79
C ARG A 132 24.62 -30.94 34.58
N THR A 133 23.53 -31.70 34.73
CA THR A 133 22.57 -31.93 33.64
C THR A 133 21.95 -30.61 33.17
N SER A 134 21.59 -29.70 34.09
CA SER A 134 21.07 -28.37 33.75
C SER A 134 22.13 -27.46 33.11
N LEU A 135 23.41 -27.58 33.49
CA LEU A 135 24.52 -26.86 32.85
C LEU A 135 24.79 -27.33 31.41
N VAL A 136 24.78 -28.65 31.17
CA VAL A 136 24.87 -29.20 29.81
C VAL A 136 23.69 -28.68 28.98
N GLY A 137 22.46 -28.73 29.52
CA GLY A 137 21.26 -28.14 28.89
C GLY A 137 21.42 -26.68 28.52
N PHE A 138 21.90 -25.86 29.45
CA PHE A 138 22.14 -24.43 29.24
C PHE A 138 23.13 -24.19 28.09
N TYR A 139 24.31 -24.83 28.11
CA TYR A 139 25.31 -24.61 27.07
C TYR A 139 24.92 -25.15 25.70
N MET A 140 24.22 -26.29 25.66
CA MET A 140 23.68 -26.84 24.41
C MET A 140 22.61 -25.93 23.80
N GLN A 141 21.74 -25.31 24.61
CA GLN A 141 20.72 -24.37 24.13
C GLN A 141 21.29 -23.00 23.74
N MET A 142 22.37 -22.55 24.38
CA MET A 142 23.01 -21.26 24.08
C MET A 142 24.02 -21.31 22.92
N GLY A 143 24.16 -22.45 22.24
CA GLY A 143 25.06 -22.58 21.09
C GLY A 143 26.52 -22.89 21.44
N CYS A 144 26.88 -23.09 22.71
CA CYS A 144 28.25 -23.39 23.16
C CYS A 144 28.47 -24.92 23.27
N PHE A 145 28.34 -25.61 22.13
CA PHE A 145 28.29 -27.08 22.10
C PHE A 145 29.55 -27.77 22.60
N ASP A 146 30.74 -27.24 22.29
CA ASP A 146 32.00 -27.84 22.73
C ASP A 146 32.11 -27.86 24.26
N LEU A 147 31.64 -26.79 24.92
CA LEU A 147 31.63 -26.68 26.38
C LEU A 147 30.49 -27.51 27.01
N GLY A 148 29.33 -27.56 26.36
CA GLY A 148 28.24 -28.45 26.78
C GLY A 148 28.66 -29.93 26.71
N PHE A 149 29.36 -30.31 25.64
CA PHE A 149 29.85 -31.67 25.43
C PHE A 149 31.03 -32.00 26.35
N SER A 150 31.97 -31.07 26.60
CA SER A 150 33.03 -31.31 27.58
C SER A 150 32.48 -31.55 28.99
N LEU A 151 31.46 -30.78 29.39
CA LEU A 151 30.77 -30.97 30.67
C LEU A 151 30.04 -32.31 30.75
N PHE A 152 29.49 -32.77 29.62
CA PHE A 152 28.87 -34.09 29.50
C PHE A 152 29.90 -35.23 29.60
N ASP A 153 31.06 -35.06 28.96
CA ASP A 153 32.16 -36.02 29.00
C ASP A 153 32.72 -36.19 30.42
N GLU A 154 32.81 -35.09 31.17
CA GLU A 154 33.24 -35.07 32.57
C GLU A 154 32.25 -35.73 33.54
N MET A 155 31.03 -36.08 33.13
CA MET A 155 30.03 -36.70 34.00
C MET A 155 30.39 -38.16 34.28
N PRO A 156 30.57 -38.57 35.56
CA PRO A 156 30.94 -39.94 35.91
C PRO A 156 29.79 -40.94 35.71
N GLU A 157 28.55 -40.49 35.83
CA GLU A 157 27.35 -41.26 35.53
C GLU A 157 26.42 -40.42 34.65
N ARG A 158 25.91 -41.01 33.56
CA ARG A 158 25.00 -40.35 32.60
C ARG A 158 23.70 -41.13 32.56
N ASN A 159 22.61 -40.49 32.99
CA ASN A 159 21.29 -41.12 32.93
C ASN A 159 20.60 -40.87 31.58
N LEU A 160 19.51 -41.57 31.32
CA LEU A 160 18.73 -41.44 30.07
C LEU A 160 18.30 -39.99 29.77
N ALA A 161 18.03 -39.17 30.80
CA ALA A 161 17.64 -37.79 30.61
C ALA A 161 18.81 -36.93 30.08
N THR A 162 20.02 -37.13 30.59
CA THR A 162 21.23 -36.45 30.08
C THR A 162 21.53 -36.86 28.64
N TRP A 163 21.42 -38.16 28.31
CA TRP A 163 21.59 -38.65 26.93
C TRP A 163 20.57 -38.04 25.96
N ASN A 164 19.29 -38.04 26.34
CA ASN A 164 18.23 -37.44 25.52
C ASN A 164 18.41 -35.93 25.32
N LEU A 165 18.98 -35.23 26.30
CA LEU A 165 19.29 -33.81 26.19
C LEU A 165 20.38 -33.53 25.16
N VAL A 166 21.44 -34.33 25.13
CA VAL A 166 22.51 -34.21 24.12
C VAL A 166 22.02 -34.62 22.73
N LEU A 167 21.25 -35.70 22.64
CA LEU A 167 20.58 -36.12 21.38
C LEU A 167 19.67 -35.01 20.84
N ARG A 168 18.89 -34.36 21.71
CA ARG A 168 18.06 -33.22 21.33
C ARG A 168 18.92 -32.07 20.79
N GLY A 169 19.99 -31.70 21.49
CA GLY A 169 20.87 -30.60 21.08
C GLY A 169 21.50 -30.84 19.71
N PHE A 170 22.03 -32.04 19.44
CA PHE A 170 22.57 -32.36 18.11
C PHE A 170 21.49 -32.49 17.02
N CYS A 171 20.28 -32.93 17.39
CA CYS A 171 19.13 -32.94 16.48
C CYS A 171 18.72 -31.52 16.06
N GLU A 172 18.60 -30.59 17.01
CA GLU A 172 18.26 -29.18 16.74
C GLU A 172 19.35 -28.48 15.91
N LEU A 173 20.60 -28.94 16.03
CA LEU A 173 21.73 -28.48 15.22
C LEU A 173 21.84 -29.07 13.81
N GLY A 174 21.10 -30.14 13.51
CA GLY A 174 21.27 -30.88 12.26
C GLY A 174 22.62 -31.60 12.10
N ARG A 175 23.38 -31.80 13.20
CA ARG A 175 24.68 -32.51 13.17
C ARG A 175 24.49 -34.02 13.27
N PHE A 176 24.06 -34.62 12.17
CA PHE A 176 23.67 -36.04 12.12
C PHE A 176 24.78 -37.02 12.51
N HIS A 177 26.03 -36.79 12.07
CA HIS A 177 27.13 -37.70 12.40
C HIS A 177 27.43 -37.76 13.90
N GLU A 178 27.42 -36.62 14.58
CA GLU A 178 27.57 -36.55 16.04
C GLU A 178 26.36 -37.16 16.75
N LEU A 179 25.14 -36.96 16.21
CA LEU A 179 23.93 -37.58 16.73
C LEU A 179 24.00 -39.12 16.74
N LEU A 180 24.48 -39.72 15.63
CA LEU A 180 24.71 -41.16 15.56
C LEU A 180 25.84 -41.61 16.48
N ARG A 181 26.92 -40.84 16.58
CA ARG A 181 28.02 -41.14 17.50
C ARG A 181 27.53 -41.20 18.95
N VAL A 182 26.77 -40.21 19.39
CA VAL A 182 26.16 -40.16 20.73
C VAL A 182 25.21 -41.34 20.95
N TYR A 183 24.46 -41.76 19.92
CA TYR A 183 23.62 -42.94 19.99
C TYR A 183 24.42 -44.25 20.17
N HIS A 184 25.56 -44.36 19.50
CA HIS A 184 26.47 -45.49 19.68
C HIS A 184 27.10 -45.49 21.07
N GLU A 185 27.56 -44.35 21.57
CA GLU A 185 28.11 -44.19 22.92
C GLU A 185 27.07 -44.50 24.00
N MET A 186 25.82 -44.05 23.84
CA MET A 186 24.70 -44.38 24.72
C MET A 186 24.50 -45.90 24.86
N LYS A 187 24.65 -46.65 23.77
CA LYS A 187 24.58 -48.12 23.77
C LYS A 187 25.78 -48.78 24.44
N LEU A 188 26.98 -48.22 24.24
CA LEU A 188 28.21 -48.72 24.87
C LEU A 188 28.17 -48.55 26.39
N ASP A 189 27.60 -47.44 26.87
CA ASP A 189 27.37 -47.18 28.30
C ASP A 189 26.17 -47.98 28.87
N GLY A 190 25.59 -48.89 28.08
CA GLY A 190 24.52 -49.79 28.51
C GLY A 190 23.15 -49.12 28.72
N VAL A 191 22.97 -47.88 28.25
CA VAL A 191 21.71 -47.15 28.40
C VAL A 191 20.79 -47.45 27.22
N HIS A 192 19.62 -48.03 27.49
CA HIS A 192 18.67 -48.37 26.44
C HIS A 192 17.89 -47.14 25.92
N PRO A 193 17.87 -46.90 24.60
CA PRO A 193 17.06 -45.83 23.99
C PRO A 193 15.56 -46.04 24.21
N ASN A 194 14.84 -44.97 24.53
CA ASN A 194 13.39 -44.97 24.63
C ASN A 194 12.72 -44.32 23.41
N GLY A 195 11.38 -44.26 23.38
CA GLY A 195 10.66 -43.63 22.28
C GLY A 195 11.12 -42.20 21.98
N LEU A 196 11.43 -41.40 23.00
CA LEU A 196 11.92 -40.02 22.81
C LEU A 196 13.32 -39.98 22.17
N SER A 197 14.22 -40.90 22.56
CA SER A 197 15.53 -41.06 21.91
C SER A 197 15.37 -41.32 20.42
N PHE A 198 14.46 -42.23 20.05
CA PHE A 198 14.20 -42.57 18.65
C PHE A 198 13.55 -41.42 17.87
N CYS A 199 12.68 -40.61 18.50
CA CYS A 199 12.16 -39.40 17.88
C CYS A 199 13.27 -38.43 17.48
N TYR A 200 14.24 -38.16 18.37
CA TYR A 200 15.38 -37.26 18.04
C TYR A 200 16.26 -37.85 16.94
N LEU A 201 16.53 -39.15 16.99
CA LEU A 201 17.35 -39.84 15.99
C LEU A 201 16.72 -39.78 14.59
N ILE A 202 15.43 -40.10 14.49
CA ILE A 202 14.69 -40.06 13.22
C ILE A 202 14.54 -38.63 12.71
N ARG A 203 14.26 -37.65 13.58
CA ARG A 203 14.22 -36.23 13.19
C ARG A 203 15.56 -35.73 12.67
N GLY A 204 16.67 -36.19 13.25
CA GLY A 204 18.01 -35.90 12.73
C GLY A 204 18.26 -36.50 11.33
N CYS A 205 17.48 -37.50 10.93
CA CYS A 205 17.54 -38.10 9.59
C CYS A 205 16.62 -37.43 8.57
N CYS A 206 15.85 -36.39 8.91
CA CYS A 206 14.92 -35.71 7.99
C CYS A 206 15.65 -34.90 6.90
N ASN A 207 16.48 -35.58 6.10
CA ASN A 207 17.26 -35.04 5.01
C ASN A 207 17.53 -36.16 4.00
N GLU A 208 17.36 -35.90 2.71
CA GLU A 208 17.58 -36.86 1.62
C GLU A 208 18.96 -37.54 1.69
N ARG A 209 19.99 -36.83 2.17
CA ARG A 209 21.36 -37.36 2.31
C ARG A 209 21.46 -38.55 3.25
N PHE A 210 20.60 -38.64 4.27
CA PHE A 210 20.67 -39.65 5.33
C PHE A 210 19.51 -40.66 5.26
N PHE A 211 18.90 -40.79 4.08
CA PHE A 211 17.75 -41.66 3.86
C PHE A 211 18.03 -43.13 4.20
N TYR A 212 19.21 -43.64 3.86
CA TYR A 212 19.56 -45.04 4.09
C TYR A 212 19.81 -45.32 5.58
N GLU A 213 20.48 -44.41 6.28
CA GLU A 213 20.72 -44.46 7.72
C GLU A 213 19.41 -44.35 8.50
N GLY A 214 18.52 -43.46 8.09
CA GLY A 214 17.17 -43.35 8.65
C GLY A 214 16.35 -44.62 8.44
N LYS A 215 16.44 -45.29 7.28
CA LYS A 215 15.83 -46.61 7.05
C LYS A 215 16.41 -47.70 7.97
N GLN A 216 17.71 -47.69 8.24
CA GLN A 216 18.32 -48.63 9.19
C GLN A 216 17.81 -48.39 10.62
N LEU A 217 17.70 -47.13 11.03
CA LEU A 217 17.11 -46.75 12.33
C LEU A 217 15.64 -47.17 12.42
N HIS A 218 14.84 -46.95 11.36
CA HIS A 218 13.46 -47.44 11.31
C HIS A 218 13.39 -48.97 11.46
N GLY A 219 14.25 -49.71 10.75
CA GLY A 219 14.36 -51.16 10.93
C GLY A 219 14.69 -51.59 12.37
N HIS A 220 15.54 -50.81 13.07
CA HIS A 220 15.81 -51.05 14.48
C HIS A 220 14.60 -50.73 15.36
N ILE A 221 13.92 -49.60 15.13
CA ILE A 221 12.68 -49.19 15.83
C ILE A 221 11.60 -50.27 15.73
N ILE A 222 11.44 -50.91 14.57
CA ILE A 222 10.54 -52.04 14.38
C ILE A 222 10.98 -53.22 15.26
N LYS A 223 12.27 -53.59 15.25
CA LYS A 223 12.81 -54.71 16.04
C LYS A 223 12.63 -54.52 17.54
N VAL A 224 12.73 -53.29 18.05
CA VAL A 224 12.54 -52.98 19.48
C VAL A 224 11.07 -52.66 19.82
N GLY A 225 10.17 -52.69 18.84
CA GLY A 225 8.72 -52.57 19.05
C GLY A 225 8.20 -51.14 19.25
N TRP A 226 8.98 -50.09 18.96
CA TRP A 226 8.55 -48.70 19.15
C TRP A 226 7.69 -48.14 18.01
N ALA A 227 7.77 -48.70 16.80
CA ALA A 227 7.12 -48.15 15.59
C ALA A 227 5.60 -47.97 15.72
N GLY A 228 4.89 -48.96 16.27
CA GLY A 228 3.43 -48.94 16.44
C GLY A 228 2.95 -48.79 17.89
N SER A 229 3.86 -48.74 18.87
CA SER A 229 3.53 -48.62 20.30
C SER A 229 3.65 -47.19 20.83
N ASN A 230 4.35 -46.31 20.11
CA ASN A 230 4.56 -44.93 20.49
C ASN A 230 4.20 -43.97 19.35
N ILE A 231 3.14 -43.19 19.56
CA ILE A 231 2.60 -42.22 18.60
C ILE A 231 3.63 -41.16 18.17
N PHE A 232 4.51 -40.74 19.07
CA PHE A 232 5.55 -39.74 18.75
C PHE A 232 6.60 -40.30 17.80
N VAL A 233 6.93 -41.59 17.93
CA VAL A 233 7.87 -42.28 17.03
C VAL A 233 7.22 -42.49 15.66
N ALA A 234 5.95 -42.91 15.63
CA ALA A 234 5.22 -43.08 14.39
C ALA A 234 5.08 -41.77 13.60
N ASN A 235 4.76 -40.66 14.28
CA ASN A 235 4.71 -39.34 13.66
C ASN A 235 6.08 -38.88 13.14
N ALA A 236 7.16 -39.13 13.91
CA ALA A 236 8.52 -38.83 13.44
C ALA A 236 8.91 -39.64 12.19
N LEU A 237 8.44 -40.88 12.06
CA LEU A 237 8.67 -41.71 10.88
C LEU A 237 7.91 -41.19 9.64
N VAL A 238 6.67 -40.74 9.80
CA VAL A 238 5.93 -40.05 8.74
C VAL A 238 6.70 -38.79 8.31
N ASP A 239 7.07 -37.93 9.25
CA ASP A 239 7.84 -36.71 8.96
C ASP A 239 9.18 -37.01 8.24
N PHE A 240 9.89 -38.06 8.65
CA PHE A 240 11.14 -38.49 8.04
C PHE A 240 10.96 -38.93 6.58
N TYR A 241 10.00 -39.81 6.31
CA TYR A 241 9.77 -40.28 4.94
C TYR A 241 9.23 -39.19 4.04
N SER A 242 8.38 -38.31 4.58
CA SER A 242 7.92 -37.10 3.91
C SER A 242 9.09 -36.17 3.55
N ALA A 243 9.98 -35.87 4.50
CA ALA A 243 11.16 -35.03 4.27
C ALA A 243 12.15 -35.63 3.27
N CYS A 244 12.21 -36.97 3.18
CA CYS A 244 13.04 -37.68 2.20
C CYS A 244 12.32 -37.94 0.86
N LYS A 245 11.14 -37.34 0.65
CA LYS A 245 10.30 -37.49 -0.56
C LYS A 245 9.92 -38.94 -0.92
N SER A 246 9.93 -39.86 0.04
CA SER A 246 9.48 -41.24 -0.14
C SER A 246 8.02 -41.37 0.29
N LEU A 247 7.11 -40.90 -0.55
CA LEU A 247 5.67 -40.86 -0.24
C LEU A 247 5.07 -42.25 0.03
N ASN A 248 5.51 -43.29 -0.68
CA ASN A 248 5.02 -44.65 -0.47
C ASN A 248 5.40 -45.18 0.93
N ASP A 249 6.62 -44.90 1.39
CA ASP A 249 7.07 -45.30 2.73
C ASP A 249 6.39 -44.42 3.82
N ALA A 250 6.12 -43.15 3.52
CA ALA A 250 5.35 -42.26 4.38
C ALA A 250 3.90 -42.75 4.57
N SER A 251 3.22 -43.11 3.48
CA SER A 251 1.85 -43.66 3.50
C SER A 251 1.78 -44.95 4.31
N LYS A 252 2.71 -45.89 4.11
CA LYS A 252 2.78 -47.13 4.90
C LYS A 252 3.01 -46.86 6.39
N SER A 253 3.85 -45.88 6.71
CA SER A 253 4.10 -45.49 8.10
C SER A 253 2.85 -44.86 8.72
N PHE A 254 2.12 -44.06 7.95
CA PHE A 254 0.85 -43.46 8.35
C PHE A 254 -0.25 -44.52 8.58
N GLU A 255 -0.42 -45.47 7.66
CA GLU A 255 -1.36 -46.59 7.79
C GLU A 255 -1.10 -47.49 9.01
N SER A 256 0.14 -47.50 9.51
CA SER A 256 0.51 -48.27 10.70
C SER A 256 0.05 -47.62 12.03
N ILE A 257 -0.42 -46.37 11.98
CA ILE A 257 -0.91 -45.61 13.14
C ILE A 257 -2.35 -46.04 13.45
N LYS A 258 -2.56 -46.69 14.59
CA LYS A 258 -3.87 -47.26 14.99
C LYS A 258 -4.89 -46.25 15.51
N LEU A 259 -4.44 -45.04 15.84
CA LEU A 259 -5.26 -43.96 16.42
C LEU A 259 -5.30 -42.80 15.42
N GLU A 260 -6.50 -42.28 15.19
CA GLU A 260 -6.74 -41.13 14.30
C GLU A 260 -6.13 -39.86 14.90
N ASP A 261 -4.83 -39.67 14.67
CA ASP A 261 -4.07 -38.55 15.21
C ASP A 261 -3.98 -37.39 14.21
N VAL A 262 -4.41 -36.21 14.64
CA VAL A 262 -4.42 -34.99 13.80
C VAL A 262 -3.02 -34.62 13.33
N ILE A 263 -1.96 -34.88 14.13
CA ILE A 263 -0.58 -34.55 13.74
C ILE A 263 -0.15 -35.42 12.56
N SER A 264 -0.41 -36.73 12.61
CA SER A 264 -0.12 -37.65 11.51
C SER A 264 -0.85 -37.29 10.20
N TRP A 265 -2.13 -36.91 10.28
CA TRP A 265 -2.92 -36.44 9.13
C TRP A 265 -2.36 -35.14 8.53
N ASN A 266 -1.91 -34.20 9.38
CA ASN A 266 -1.27 -32.98 8.90
C ASN A 266 0.04 -33.26 8.17
N SER A 267 0.88 -34.13 8.74
CA SER A 267 2.17 -34.48 8.15
C SER A 267 2.01 -35.17 6.80
N ILE A 268 1.04 -36.08 6.64
CA ILE A 268 0.82 -36.78 5.36
C ILE A 268 0.19 -35.85 4.31
N VAL A 269 -0.81 -35.04 4.67
CA VAL A 269 -1.43 -34.08 3.72
C VAL A 269 -0.41 -33.04 3.26
N SER A 270 0.40 -32.49 4.18
CA SER A 270 1.48 -31.58 3.81
C SER A 270 2.51 -32.24 2.89
N ALA A 271 2.90 -33.48 3.15
CA ALA A 271 3.88 -34.18 2.32
C ALA A 271 3.43 -34.39 0.88
N TYR A 272 2.17 -34.77 0.69
CA TYR A 272 1.58 -34.94 -0.64
C TYR A 272 1.39 -33.59 -1.34
N ALA A 273 1.01 -32.54 -0.60
CA ALA A 273 0.93 -31.18 -1.11
C ALA A 273 2.29 -30.61 -1.53
N ASP A 274 3.36 -30.87 -0.77
CA ASP A 274 4.72 -30.43 -1.07
C ASP A 274 5.34 -31.17 -2.28
N CYS A 275 4.76 -32.30 -2.69
CA CYS A 275 5.16 -33.07 -3.87
C CYS A 275 4.30 -32.80 -5.11
N ASP A 276 3.46 -31.75 -5.09
CA ASP A 276 2.56 -31.33 -6.17
C ASP A 276 1.55 -32.41 -6.65
N LEU A 277 1.27 -33.41 -5.81
CA LEU A 277 0.29 -34.46 -6.11
C LEU A 277 -1.13 -34.03 -5.71
N LEU A 278 -1.75 -33.23 -6.57
CA LEU A 278 -3.05 -32.60 -6.31
C LEU A 278 -4.16 -33.61 -5.96
N PHE A 279 -4.31 -34.69 -6.73
CA PHE A 279 -5.43 -35.62 -6.56
C PHE A 279 -5.36 -36.39 -5.24
N GLU A 280 -4.19 -36.92 -4.93
CA GLU A 280 -3.92 -37.70 -3.73
C GLU A 280 -3.99 -36.83 -2.47
N ALA A 281 -3.51 -35.58 -2.53
CA ALA A 281 -3.63 -34.64 -1.41
C ALA A 281 -5.11 -34.29 -1.11
N VAL A 282 -5.96 -34.18 -2.14
CA VAL A 282 -7.40 -33.92 -1.99
C VAL A 282 -8.12 -35.14 -1.42
N GLU A 283 -7.79 -36.34 -1.88
CA GLU A 283 -8.35 -37.58 -1.34
C GLU A 283 -8.00 -37.76 0.14
N LEU A 284 -6.73 -37.54 0.51
CA LEU A 284 -6.29 -37.57 1.90
C LEU A 284 -6.96 -36.48 2.74
N PHE A 285 -7.19 -35.28 2.19
CA PHE A 285 -7.93 -34.23 2.88
C PHE A 285 -9.41 -34.59 3.09
N TYR A 286 -10.05 -35.23 2.10
CA TYR A 286 -11.42 -35.74 2.24
C TYR A 286 -11.52 -36.79 3.34
N LEU A 287 -10.58 -37.74 3.39
CA LEU A 287 -10.50 -38.73 4.46
C LEU A 287 -10.21 -38.07 5.81
N MET A 288 -9.32 -37.07 5.85
CA MET A 288 -9.03 -36.28 7.05
C MET A 288 -10.28 -35.59 7.59
N GLN A 289 -11.18 -35.08 6.74
CA GLN A 289 -12.43 -34.44 7.20
C GLN A 289 -13.40 -35.42 7.86
N PHE A 290 -13.29 -36.72 7.56
CA PHE A 290 -14.15 -37.75 8.13
C PHE A 290 -13.59 -38.32 9.45
N TRP A 291 -12.28 -38.59 9.50
CA TRP A 291 -11.63 -39.25 10.64
C TRP A 291 -10.85 -38.29 11.56
N GLY A 292 -10.63 -37.04 11.15
CA GLY A 292 -9.84 -36.06 11.88
C GLY A 292 -10.38 -34.63 11.77
N LYS A 293 -9.69 -33.67 12.40
CA LYS A 293 -9.98 -32.25 12.25
C LYS A 293 -8.84 -31.55 11.50
N PRO A 294 -9.11 -30.88 10.37
CA PRO A 294 -8.13 -30.02 9.70
C PRO A 294 -7.49 -29.03 10.66
N SER A 295 -6.19 -28.84 10.53
CA SER A 295 -5.44 -27.82 11.28
C SER A 295 -5.07 -26.65 10.38
N ILE A 296 -4.55 -25.57 10.99
CA ILE A 296 -3.95 -24.43 10.28
C ILE A 296 -2.89 -24.92 9.26
N ARG A 297 -2.07 -25.90 9.63
CA ARG A 297 -1.00 -26.43 8.76
C ARG A 297 -1.57 -27.13 7.52
N SER A 298 -2.67 -27.88 7.66
CA SER A 298 -3.35 -28.53 6.52
C SER A 298 -3.88 -27.48 5.55
N PHE A 299 -4.55 -26.43 6.07
CA PHE A 299 -5.10 -25.38 5.22
C PHE A 299 -4.03 -24.60 4.47
N VAL A 300 -2.94 -24.22 5.14
CA VAL A 300 -1.82 -23.52 4.50
C VAL A 300 -1.22 -24.38 3.37
N ALA A 301 -1.00 -25.68 3.60
CA ALA A 301 -0.46 -26.60 2.60
C ALA A 301 -1.38 -26.74 1.37
N LEU A 302 -2.69 -26.93 1.59
CA LEU A 302 -3.66 -27.09 0.49
C LEU A 302 -3.89 -25.79 -0.30
N LEU A 303 -3.86 -24.64 0.37
CA LEU A 303 -3.91 -23.33 -0.29
C LEU A 303 -2.65 -23.06 -1.12
N HIS A 304 -1.48 -23.47 -0.62
CA HIS A 304 -0.23 -23.42 -1.37
C HIS A 304 -0.28 -24.31 -2.62
N LEU A 305 -0.81 -25.53 -2.49
CA LEU A 305 -0.99 -26.45 -3.62
C LEU A 305 -1.94 -25.89 -4.70
N SER A 306 -3.03 -25.25 -4.27
CA SER A 306 -3.92 -24.50 -5.18
C SER A 306 -3.18 -23.37 -5.91
N SER A 307 -2.36 -22.64 -5.16
CA SER A 307 -1.54 -21.53 -5.66
C SER A 307 -0.51 -21.97 -6.72
N MET A 308 0.19 -23.09 -6.51
CA MET A 308 1.20 -23.62 -7.46
C MET A 308 0.58 -24.12 -8.76
N ASN A 309 -0.60 -24.74 -8.67
CA ASN A 309 -1.30 -25.27 -9.83
C ASN A 309 -2.21 -24.24 -10.52
N GLY A 310 -2.33 -23.02 -9.98
CA GLY A 310 -3.27 -22.00 -10.47
C GLY A 310 -4.75 -22.44 -10.38
N ASN A 311 -5.08 -23.44 -9.56
CA ASN A 311 -6.42 -24.02 -9.50
C ASN A 311 -7.29 -23.26 -8.49
N ILE A 312 -7.91 -22.17 -8.97
CA ILE A 312 -8.76 -21.31 -8.15
C ILE A 312 -10.02 -22.01 -7.61
N LEU A 313 -10.59 -22.96 -8.34
CA LEU A 313 -11.81 -23.66 -7.92
C LEU A 313 -11.51 -24.47 -6.66
N PHE A 314 -10.40 -25.19 -6.66
CA PHE A 314 -9.92 -25.91 -5.48
C PHE A 314 -9.63 -24.96 -4.32
N GLY A 315 -8.93 -23.85 -4.58
CA GLY A 315 -8.64 -22.82 -3.56
C GLY A 315 -9.90 -22.26 -2.90
N LYS A 316 -10.96 -22.00 -3.69
CA LYS A 316 -12.28 -21.56 -3.17
C LYS A 316 -12.96 -22.63 -2.30
N GLN A 317 -12.86 -23.91 -2.65
CA GLN A 317 -13.41 -25.01 -1.84
C GLN A 317 -12.71 -25.10 -0.47
N ILE A 318 -11.38 -24.95 -0.48
CA ILE A 318 -10.59 -24.91 0.76
C ILE A 318 -10.92 -23.67 1.58
N HIS A 319 -11.05 -22.49 0.95
CA HIS A 319 -11.48 -21.26 1.63
C HIS A 319 -12.88 -21.41 2.27
N CYS A 320 -13.85 -22.03 1.58
CA CYS A 320 -15.15 -22.33 2.18
C CYS A 320 -15.03 -23.23 3.42
N SER A 321 -14.10 -24.19 3.42
CA SER A 321 -13.84 -25.07 4.56
C SER A 321 -13.19 -24.31 5.73
N VAL A 322 -12.27 -23.39 5.44
CA VAL A 322 -11.67 -22.46 6.41
C VAL A 322 -12.75 -21.62 7.09
N LEU A 323 -13.67 -21.04 6.32
CA LEU A 323 -14.79 -20.23 6.83
C LEU A 323 -15.74 -21.05 7.71
N LYS A 324 -16.16 -22.24 7.25
CA LYS A 324 -17.07 -23.13 8.01
C LYS A 324 -16.51 -23.54 9.37
N LEU A 325 -15.18 -23.63 9.49
CA LEU A 325 -14.49 -24.04 10.70
C LEU A 325 -13.95 -22.87 11.53
N GLY A 326 -14.16 -21.62 11.08
CA GLY A 326 -13.77 -20.40 11.79
C GLY A 326 -12.27 -20.12 11.84
N PHE A 327 -11.49 -20.66 10.90
CA PHE A 327 -10.03 -20.45 10.83
C PHE A 327 -9.65 -19.16 10.09
N ASP A 328 -10.61 -18.49 9.46
CA ASP A 328 -10.42 -17.22 8.74
C ASP A 328 -10.04 -16.09 9.72
N ILE A 329 -10.77 -15.89 10.81
CA ILE A 329 -10.47 -14.79 11.74
C ILE A 329 -9.42 -15.23 12.79
N GLY A 330 -9.33 -16.53 13.07
CA GLY A 330 -8.52 -17.08 14.16
C GLY A 330 -7.02 -17.28 13.88
N SER A 331 -6.57 -17.21 12.61
CA SER A 331 -5.16 -17.51 12.26
C SER A 331 -4.61 -16.64 11.14
N PHE A 332 -3.61 -15.82 11.47
CA PHE A 332 -2.87 -14.99 10.51
C PHE A 332 -2.13 -15.81 9.44
N HIS A 333 -1.72 -17.05 9.77
CA HIS A 333 -1.07 -17.95 8.80
C HIS A 333 -2.02 -18.40 7.68
N VAL A 334 -3.28 -18.72 8.04
CA VAL A 334 -4.28 -19.10 7.03
C VAL A 334 -4.64 -17.90 6.15
N GLN A 335 -4.76 -16.71 6.75
CA GLN A 335 -5.03 -15.48 6.01
C GLN A 335 -3.91 -15.11 5.03
N SER A 336 -2.65 -15.15 5.47
CA SER A 336 -1.49 -14.98 4.61
C SER A 336 -1.50 -15.97 3.43
N ALA A 337 -1.82 -17.24 3.69
CA ALA A 337 -1.94 -18.26 2.64
C ALA A 337 -3.11 -18.01 1.67
N LEU A 338 -4.25 -17.52 2.15
CA LEU A 338 -5.40 -17.15 1.30
C LEU A 338 -5.06 -15.99 0.37
N ILE A 339 -4.45 -14.92 0.91
CA ILE A 339 -4.00 -13.75 0.14
C ILE A 339 -3.05 -14.18 -0.98
N ASN A 340 -2.03 -14.99 -0.64
CA ASN A 340 -1.05 -15.48 -1.61
C ASN A 340 -1.68 -16.43 -2.64
N MET A 341 -2.61 -17.30 -2.24
CA MET A 341 -3.32 -18.20 -3.15
C MET A 341 -4.14 -17.40 -4.17
N TYR A 342 -4.94 -16.44 -3.73
CA TYR A 342 -5.73 -15.59 -4.61
C TYR A 342 -4.84 -14.73 -5.53
N GLY A 343 -3.76 -14.17 -4.99
CA GLY A 343 -2.77 -13.38 -5.73
C GLY A 343 -2.08 -14.16 -6.85
N LYS A 344 -1.54 -15.33 -6.53
CA LYS A 344 -0.86 -16.19 -7.52
C LYS A 344 -1.85 -16.75 -8.56
N CYS A 345 -3.12 -16.94 -8.20
CA CYS A 345 -4.18 -17.27 -9.14
C CYS A 345 -4.70 -16.06 -9.95
N ARG A 346 -4.13 -14.85 -9.78
CA ARG A 346 -4.53 -13.59 -10.44
C ARG A 346 -5.97 -13.11 -10.11
N TYR A 347 -6.50 -13.44 -8.94
CA TYR A 347 -7.78 -12.95 -8.43
C TYR A 347 -7.57 -11.88 -7.35
N ILE A 348 -7.12 -10.68 -7.76
CA ILE A 348 -6.67 -9.67 -6.81
C ILE A 348 -7.78 -9.16 -5.88
N GLU A 349 -9.00 -8.97 -6.36
CA GLU A 349 -10.13 -8.50 -5.54
C GLU A 349 -10.36 -9.43 -4.33
N SER A 350 -10.32 -10.75 -4.55
CA SER A 350 -10.46 -11.74 -3.47
C SER A 350 -9.26 -11.76 -2.53
N SER A 351 -8.05 -11.47 -3.04
CA SER A 351 -6.85 -11.29 -2.22
C SER A 351 -6.97 -10.06 -1.30
N VAL A 352 -7.47 -8.94 -1.82
CA VAL A 352 -7.70 -7.70 -1.05
C VAL A 352 -8.82 -7.90 -0.04
N SER A 353 -9.93 -8.55 -0.41
CA SER A 353 -11.00 -8.86 0.55
C SER A 353 -10.52 -9.76 1.70
N ALA A 354 -9.71 -10.78 1.43
CA ALA A 354 -9.11 -11.61 2.47
C ALA A 354 -8.20 -10.80 3.41
N PHE A 355 -7.46 -9.84 2.85
CA PHE A 355 -6.68 -8.90 3.65
C PHE A 355 -7.56 -8.00 4.52
N GLU A 356 -8.61 -7.40 3.97
CA GLU A 356 -9.50 -6.44 4.67
C GLU A 356 -10.20 -7.02 5.90
N ILE A 357 -10.62 -8.29 5.84
CA ILE A 357 -11.31 -8.99 6.93
C ILE A 357 -10.47 -9.04 8.22
N VAL A 358 -9.14 -8.96 8.13
CA VAL A 358 -8.25 -9.05 9.29
C VAL A 358 -8.32 -7.78 10.14
N PRO A 359 -8.71 -7.85 11.43
CA PRO A 359 -8.92 -6.67 12.27
C PRO A 359 -7.61 -5.98 12.70
N LYS A 360 -6.50 -6.72 12.82
CA LYS A 360 -5.17 -6.18 13.11
C LYS A 360 -4.18 -6.64 12.05
N LYS A 361 -3.68 -5.70 11.24
CA LYS A 361 -2.68 -6.00 10.22
C LYS A 361 -1.33 -6.28 10.89
N THR A 362 -0.68 -7.36 10.48
CA THR A 362 0.67 -7.73 10.90
C THR A 362 1.61 -7.60 9.70
N THR A 363 2.92 -7.44 9.95
CA THR A 363 3.95 -7.40 8.91
C THR A 363 3.82 -8.54 7.91
N GLN A 364 3.61 -9.77 8.40
CA GLN A 364 3.42 -10.96 7.56
C GLN A 364 2.22 -10.85 6.59
N ILE A 365 1.09 -10.33 7.06
CA ILE A 365 -0.14 -10.21 6.25
C ILE A 365 0.03 -9.10 5.21
N CYS A 366 0.62 -7.95 5.58
CA CYS A 366 0.94 -6.88 4.64
C CYS A 366 1.93 -7.34 3.57
N ASN A 367 3.01 -8.03 3.95
CA ASN A 367 3.98 -8.60 3.02
C ASN A 367 3.35 -9.61 2.06
N SER A 368 2.39 -10.41 2.53
CA SER A 368 1.65 -11.35 1.69
C SER A 368 0.83 -10.62 0.62
N LEU A 369 0.17 -9.52 0.99
CA LEU A 369 -0.58 -8.70 0.04
C LEU A 369 0.36 -7.96 -0.93
N MET A 370 1.46 -7.38 -0.44
CA MET A 370 2.46 -6.72 -1.28
C MET A 370 3.04 -7.68 -2.33
N THR A 371 3.36 -8.91 -1.93
CA THR A 371 3.86 -9.94 -2.85
C THR A 371 2.79 -10.35 -3.87
N SER A 372 1.53 -10.48 -3.43
CA SER A 372 0.37 -10.78 -4.28
C SER A 372 0.13 -9.68 -5.32
N LEU A 373 0.12 -8.42 -4.91
CA LEU A 373 -0.02 -7.23 -5.77
C LEU A 373 1.11 -7.15 -6.80
N LEU A 374 2.37 -7.35 -6.35
CA LEU A 374 3.54 -7.35 -7.23
C LEU A 374 3.44 -8.44 -8.30
N HIS A 375 3.01 -9.65 -7.92
CA HIS A 375 2.81 -10.75 -8.86
C HIS A 375 1.70 -10.48 -9.87
N CYS A 376 0.67 -9.71 -9.50
CA CYS A 376 -0.38 -9.27 -10.41
C CYS A 376 0.03 -8.08 -11.30
N GLY A 377 1.23 -7.53 -11.12
CA GLY A 377 1.71 -6.36 -11.87
C GLY A 377 1.16 -5.03 -11.37
N ILE A 378 0.51 -5.00 -10.20
CA ILE A 378 -0.09 -3.80 -9.61
C ILE A 378 0.96 -3.14 -8.71
N VAL A 379 1.92 -2.49 -9.36
CA VAL A 379 3.15 -1.99 -8.71
C VAL A 379 2.88 -0.82 -7.75
N TYR A 380 1.93 0.06 -8.08
CA TYR A 380 1.64 1.26 -7.29
C TYR A 380 1.09 0.92 -5.90
N ASP A 381 0.14 0.00 -5.84
CA ASP A 381 -0.47 -0.43 -4.57
C ASP A 381 0.57 -1.08 -3.64
N VAL A 382 1.64 -1.68 -4.17
CA VAL A 382 2.75 -2.19 -3.35
C VAL A 382 3.49 -1.06 -2.64
N ILE A 383 3.75 0.04 -3.35
CA ILE A 383 4.43 1.22 -2.80
C ILE A 383 3.52 1.93 -1.80
N GLU A 384 2.22 2.01 -2.08
CA GLU A 384 1.22 2.55 -1.15
C GLU A 384 1.12 1.69 0.12
N MET A 385 1.11 0.36 -0.01
CA MET A 385 1.14 -0.55 1.13
C MET A 385 2.40 -0.39 1.98
N TYR A 386 3.57 -0.16 1.37
CA TYR A 386 4.79 0.19 2.11
C TYR A 386 4.63 1.50 2.88
N GLY A 387 4.05 2.53 2.25
CA GLY A 387 3.74 3.80 2.90
C GLY A 387 2.78 3.62 4.09
N LEU A 388 1.70 2.86 3.92
CA LEU A 388 0.75 2.52 4.98
C LEU A 388 1.42 1.79 6.14
N MET A 389 2.30 0.82 5.85
CA MET A 389 3.05 0.11 6.90
C MET A 389 3.95 1.06 7.69
N VAL A 390 4.59 2.02 7.03
CA VAL A 390 5.41 3.06 7.67
C VAL A 390 4.55 4.00 8.52
N ASP A 391 3.45 4.51 7.96
CA ASP A 391 2.58 5.50 8.59
C ASP A 391 1.82 4.94 9.81
N GLU A 392 1.37 3.69 9.74
CA GLU A 392 0.71 2.99 10.87
C GLU A 392 1.71 2.42 11.89
N GLY A 393 3.01 2.53 11.64
CA GLY A 393 4.06 1.98 12.50
C GLY A 393 4.06 0.45 12.57
N ILE A 394 3.65 -0.22 11.47
CA ILE A 394 3.76 -1.67 11.32
C ILE A 394 5.24 -2.00 11.06
N GLY A 395 5.79 -2.97 11.79
CA GLY A 395 7.20 -3.35 11.65
C GLY A 395 7.56 -3.72 10.21
N LEU A 396 8.73 -3.27 9.74
CA LEU A 396 9.28 -3.60 8.41
C LEU A 396 10.33 -4.70 8.57
N ASP A 397 10.33 -5.66 7.64
CA ASP A 397 11.30 -6.76 7.60
C ASP A 397 12.01 -6.85 6.23
N GLU A 398 12.86 -7.85 6.06
CA GLU A 398 13.61 -8.09 4.81
C GLU A 398 12.69 -8.33 3.61
N VAL A 399 11.52 -8.93 3.82
CA VAL A 399 10.53 -9.20 2.77
C VAL A 399 9.86 -7.91 2.33
N THR A 400 9.54 -7.03 3.28
CA THR A 400 8.99 -5.70 3.00
C THR A 400 9.94 -4.91 2.09
N PHE A 401 11.22 -4.79 2.49
CA PHE A 401 12.22 -4.04 1.72
C PHE A 401 12.48 -4.67 0.35
N SER A 402 12.69 -5.98 0.29
CA SER A 402 12.98 -6.67 -0.98
C SER A 402 11.82 -6.57 -1.97
N THR A 403 10.56 -6.64 -1.50
CA THR A 403 9.35 -6.53 -2.33
C THR A 403 9.13 -5.10 -2.82
N THR A 404 9.30 -4.08 -1.96
CA THR A 404 9.19 -2.67 -2.36
C THR A 404 10.27 -2.28 -3.36
N LEU A 405 11.53 -2.68 -3.13
CA LEU A 405 12.63 -2.44 -4.08
C LEU A 405 12.36 -3.12 -5.42
N LYS A 406 11.81 -4.34 -5.39
CA LYS A 406 11.44 -5.05 -6.62
C LYS A 406 10.31 -4.33 -7.36
N ALA A 407 9.29 -3.86 -6.65
CA ALA A 407 8.20 -3.05 -7.20
C ALA A 407 8.74 -1.78 -7.88
N LEU A 408 9.59 -1.02 -7.17
CA LEU A 408 10.24 0.19 -7.70
C LEU A 408 11.11 -0.11 -8.94
N SER A 409 11.76 -1.27 -9.00
CA SER A 409 12.57 -1.66 -10.16
C SER A 409 11.77 -1.98 -11.42
N VAL A 410 10.46 -2.24 -11.30
CA VAL A 410 9.56 -2.61 -12.40
C VAL A 410 8.60 -1.47 -12.76
N SER A 411 8.51 -0.41 -11.95
CA SER A 411 7.65 0.73 -12.24
C SER A 411 8.14 1.51 -13.47
N GLU A 412 7.20 2.11 -14.23
CA GLU A 412 7.50 3.00 -15.37
C GLU A 412 8.30 4.26 -14.96
N PHE A 413 8.39 4.54 -13.66
CA PHE A 413 9.02 5.71 -13.05
C PHE A 413 10.15 5.31 -12.10
N ALA A 414 10.91 4.27 -12.42
CA ALA A 414 12.02 3.80 -11.57
C ALA A 414 13.06 4.92 -11.36
N SER A 415 12.84 5.76 -10.36
CA SER A 415 13.73 6.86 -9.99
C SER A 415 14.81 6.35 -9.05
N MET A 416 16.03 6.81 -9.31
CA MET A 416 17.20 6.53 -8.48
C MET A 416 16.98 6.97 -7.02
N ASP A 417 16.25 8.06 -6.83
CA ASP A 417 16.01 8.69 -5.53
C ASP A 417 15.11 7.83 -4.63
N SER A 418 14.01 7.26 -5.15
CA SER A 418 13.13 6.35 -4.42
C SER A 418 13.88 5.08 -3.99
N CYS A 419 14.67 4.47 -4.89
CA CYS A 419 15.51 3.33 -4.55
C CYS A 419 16.57 3.70 -3.48
N GLY A 420 17.16 4.89 -3.59
CA GLY A 420 18.12 5.44 -2.63
C GLY A 420 17.53 5.63 -1.23
N LEU A 421 16.26 6.04 -1.14
CA LEU A 421 15.58 6.23 0.13
C LEU A 421 15.24 4.91 0.82
N VAL A 422 14.73 3.92 0.06
CA VAL A 422 14.48 2.58 0.60
C VAL A 422 15.80 1.98 1.09
N HIS A 423 16.88 2.14 0.30
CA HIS A 423 18.22 1.71 0.68
C HIS A 423 18.68 2.38 1.98
N CYS A 424 18.54 3.71 2.11
CA CYS A 424 18.88 4.42 3.34
C CYS A 424 18.07 3.92 4.55
N CYS A 425 16.76 3.66 4.35
CA CYS A 425 15.88 3.12 5.38
C CYS A 425 16.33 1.72 5.83
N ALA A 426 16.58 0.82 4.88
CA ALA A 426 17.09 -0.52 5.14
C ALA A 426 18.43 -0.50 5.90
N MET A 427 19.37 0.36 5.50
CA MET A 427 20.66 0.53 6.20
C MET A 427 20.47 0.99 7.65
N LYS A 428 19.59 1.97 7.89
CA LYS A 428 19.30 2.52 9.22
C LYS A 428 18.61 1.53 10.15
N LEU A 429 17.80 0.64 9.59
CA LEU A 429 17.12 -0.43 10.34
C LEU A 429 17.97 -1.71 10.47
N GLY A 430 19.20 -1.71 9.96
CA GLY A 430 20.14 -2.83 10.11
C GLY A 430 20.02 -3.94 9.07
N PHE A 431 19.25 -3.74 7.99
CA PHE A 431 19.07 -4.70 6.89
C PHE A 431 20.13 -4.55 5.78
N GLY A 432 21.17 -3.73 5.99
CA GLY A 432 22.21 -3.47 4.98
C GLY A 432 23.04 -4.69 4.58
N SER A 433 23.19 -5.68 5.46
CA SER A 433 23.87 -6.94 5.18
C SER A 433 22.91 -8.08 4.83
N ASP A 434 21.60 -7.81 4.76
CA ASP A 434 20.63 -8.82 4.38
C ASP A 434 20.76 -9.17 2.89
N ILE A 435 20.76 -10.48 2.59
CA ILE A 435 20.99 -11.00 1.25
C ILE A 435 19.82 -10.66 0.32
N ALA A 436 18.57 -10.80 0.78
CA ALA A 436 17.39 -10.56 -0.05
C ALA A 436 17.27 -9.08 -0.39
N VAL A 437 17.44 -8.19 0.60
CA VAL A 437 17.45 -6.74 0.39
C VAL A 437 18.58 -6.33 -0.55
N SER A 438 19.80 -6.83 -0.34
CA SER A 438 20.95 -6.51 -1.20
C SER A 438 20.77 -7.00 -2.64
N CYS A 439 20.19 -8.18 -2.85
CA CYS A 439 19.88 -8.69 -4.18
C CYS A 439 18.84 -7.81 -4.90
N SER A 440 17.79 -7.37 -4.20
CA SER A 440 16.81 -6.43 -4.74
C SER A 440 17.41 -5.05 -5.03
N LEU A 441 18.33 -4.55 -4.18
CA LEU A 441 19.07 -3.31 -4.43
C LEU A 441 19.97 -3.40 -5.67
N ILE A 442 20.66 -4.53 -5.84
CA ILE A 442 21.49 -4.79 -7.03
C ILE A 442 20.62 -4.76 -8.30
N ASP A 443 19.46 -5.42 -8.30
CA ASP A 443 18.54 -5.42 -9.46
C ASP A 443 17.95 -4.03 -9.72
N ALA A 444 17.51 -3.32 -8.68
CA ALA A 444 16.96 -1.97 -8.78
C ALA A 444 17.99 -0.98 -9.36
N TYR A 445 19.19 -0.90 -8.78
CA TYR A 445 20.23 0.00 -9.29
C TYR A 445 20.70 -0.37 -10.69
N SER A 446 20.77 -1.66 -11.01
CA SER A 446 21.17 -2.09 -12.36
C SER A 446 20.10 -1.76 -13.41
N ARG A 447 18.82 -1.76 -13.05
CA ARG A 447 17.72 -1.36 -13.95
C ARG A 447 17.66 0.15 -14.16
N CYS A 448 18.03 0.94 -13.15
CA CYS A 448 18.20 2.39 -13.28
C CYS A 448 19.53 2.80 -13.97
N GLY A 449 20.31 1.86 -14.51
CA GLY A 449 21.58 2.14 -15.19
C GLY A 449 22.78 2.44 -14.27
N HIS A 450 22.60 2.44 -12.95
CA HIS A 450 23.65 2.76 -11.96
C HIS A 450 24.45 1.53 -11.52
N VAL A 451 25.11 0.87 -12.48
CA VAL A 451 25.88 -0.37 -12.26
C VAL A 451 26.99 -0.23 -11.21
N GLN A 452 27.59 0.95 -11.05
CA GLN A 452 28.66 1.14 -10.05
C GLN A 452 28.13 1.03 -8.61
N LEU A 453 26.90 1.47 -8.37
CA LEU A 453 26.26 1.32 -7.05
C LEU A 453 25.86 -0.12 -6.79
N SER A 454 25.37 -0.84 -7.81
CA SER A 454 25.07 -2.27 -7.65
C SER A 454 26.32 -3.10 -7.34
N LYS A 455 27.47 -2.79 -7.98
CA LYS A 455 28.77 -3.37 -7.61
C LYS A 455 29.16 -3.04 -6.16
N LYS A 456 29.00 -1.79 -5.75
CA LYS A 456 29.34 -1.35 -4.38
C LYS A 456 28.51 -2.07 -3.31
N VAL A 457 27.20 -2.25 -3.55
CA VAL A 457 26.32 -3.04 -2.68
C VAL A 457 26.79 -4.50 -2.62
N PHE A 458 27.12 -5.10 -3.76
CA PHE A 458 27.63 -6.47 -3.81
C PHE A 458 28.96 -6.63 -3.06
N ASP A 459 29.89 -5.69 -3.23
CA ASP A 459 31.22 -5.75 -2.62
C ASP A 459 31.18 -5.52 -1.10
N GLN A 460 30.10 -4.92 -0.57
CA GLN A 460 29.86 -4.77 0.87
C GLN A 460 29.31 -6.03 1.55
N LEU A 461 28.91 -7.05 0.77
CA LEU A 461 28.39 -8.30 1.33
C LEU A 461 29.52 -9.14 1.96
N PRO A 462 29.39 -9.56 3.23
CA PRO A 462 30.43 -10.33 3.91
C PRO A 462 30.59 -11.75 3.34
N SER A 463 29.48 -12.37 2.92
CA SER A 463 29.47 -13.72 2.35
C SER A 463 28.38 -13.85 1.25
N PRO A 464 28.67 -13.38 0.02
CA PRO A 464 27.71 -13.48 -1.08
C PRO A 464 27.51 -14.93 -1.50
N ASN A 465 26.25 -15.37 -1.58
CA ASN A 465 25.86 -16.70 -2.04
C ASN A 465 25.57 -16.72 -3.55
N VAL A 466 25.13 -17.87 -4.08
CA VAL A 466 24.76 -18.04 -5.50
C VAL A 466 23.79 -16.95 -5.97
N ILE A 467 22.76 -16.63 -5.19
CA ILE A 467 21.73 -15.63 -5.55
C ILE A 467 22.35 -14.23 -5.71
N CYS A 468 23.24 -13.82 -4.81
CA CYS A 468 23.94 -12.54 -4.92
C CYS A 468 24.75 -12.44 -6.21
N PHE A 469 25.49 -13.52 -6.55
CA PHE A 469 26.28 -13.58 -7.78
C PHE A 469 25.38 -13.54 -9.01
N THR A 470 24.28 -14.29 -9.01
CA THR A 470 23.29 -14.27 -10.10
C THR A 470 22.69 -12.88 -10.29
N SER A 471 22.33 -12.18 -9.20
CA SER A 471 21.80 -10.82 -9.29
C SER A 471 22.79 -9.82 -9.89
N ILE A 472 24.06 -9.85 -9.50
CA ILE A 472 25.06 -8.92 -10.08
C ILE A 472 25.41 -9.30 -11.52
N ILE A 473 25.50 -10.59 -11.84
CA ILE A 473 25.69 -11.10 -13.22
C ILE A 473 24.53 -10.63 -14.11
N ASN A 474 23.29 -10.77 -13.65
CA ASN A 474 22.11 -10.28 -14.38
C ASN A 474 22.16 -8.75 -14.57
N GLY A 475 22.50 -8.00 -13.52
CA GLY A 475 22.65 -6.55 -13.58
C GLY A 475 23.69 -6.10 -14.61
N LEU A 476 24.85 -6.77 -14.67
CA LEU A 476 25.91 -6.52 -15.64
C LEU A 476 25.49 -6.89 -17.07
N ALA A 477 24.84 -8.05 -17.23
CA ALA A 477 24.34 -8.54 -18.53
C ALA A 477 23.33 -7.57 -19.17
N ARG A 478 22.38 -7.05 -18.36
CA ARG A 478 21.37 -6.09 -18.82
C ARG A 478 21.96 -4.76 -19.29
N ASN A 479 23.09 -4.35 -18.72
CA ASN A 479 23.78 -3.12 -19.07
C ASN A 479 24.89 -3.32 -20.13
N GLY A 480 24.95 -4.49 -20.78
CA GLY A 480 25.89 -4.77 -21.87
C GLY A 480 27.35 -4.95 -21.43
N LEU A 481 27.60 -5.21 -20.15
CA LEU A 481 28.93 -5.39 -19.56
C LEU A 481 29.32 -6.88 -19.47
N GLY A 482 29.25 -7.60 -20.58
CA GLY A 482 29.48 -9.05 -20.65
C GLY A 482 30.87 -9.50 -20.17
N GLY A 483 31.92 -8.72 -20.42
CA GLY A 483 33.26 -9.03 -19.92
C GLY A 483 33.36 -9.04 -18.40
N GLU A 484 32.71 -8.09 -17.72
CA GLU A 484 32.64 -8.07 -16.26
C GLU A 484 31.72 -9.16 -15.70
N CYS A 485 30.69 -9.53 -16.46
CA CYS A 485 29.81 -10.65 -16.17
C CYS A 485 30.60 -11.96 -16.04
N LEU A 486 31.50 -12.22 -17.00
CA LEU A 486 32.42 -13.36 -17.00
C LEU A 486 33.36 -13.33 -15.79
N GLN A 487 33.93 -12.17 -15.46
CA GLN A 487 34.80 -12.03 -14.28
C GLN A 487 34.08 -12.36 -12.97
N LYS A 488 32.83 -11.91 -12.79
CA LYS A 488 32.03 -12.23 -11.60
C LYS A 488 31.62 -13.71 -11.56
N PHE A 489 31.33 -14.32 -12.72
CA PHE A 489 31.07 -15.77 -12.83
C PHE A 489 32.30 -16.61 -12.45
N GLU A 490 33.49 -16.26 -12.94
CA GLU A 490 34.73 -16.93 -12.52
C GLU A 490 35.03 -16.74 -11.03
N ALA A 491 34.75 -15.55 -10.49
CA ALA A 491 34.93 -15.29 -9.06
C ALA A 491 33.99 -16.15 -8.20
N MET A 492 32.76 -16.39 -8.66
CA MET A 492 31.81 -17.31 -8.03
C MET A 492 32.38 -18.73 -7.98
N ILE A 493 32.88 -19.23 -9.11
CA ILE A 493 33.48 -20.56 -9.20
C ILE A 493 34.72 -20.68 -8.30
N ARG A 494 35.59 -19.66 -8.29
CA ARG A 494 36.78 -19.62 -7.41
C ARG A 494 36.44 -19.66 -5.92
N LYS A 495 35.25 -19.20 -5.52
CA LYS A 495 34.74 -19.32 -4.15
C LYS A 495 34.11 -20.68 -3.84
N GLY A 496 34.10 -21.61 -4.78
CA GLY A 496 33.49 -22.94 -4.62
C GLY A 496 31.96 -22.93 -4.64
N LEU A 497 31.35 -21.87 -5.20
CA LEU A 497 29.90 -21.80 -5.37
C LEU A 497 29.52 -22.41 -6.73
N GLU A 498 28.55 -23.32 -6.73
CA GLU A 498 28.08 -23.97 -7.95
C GLU A 498 27.02 -23.10 -8.67
N PRO A 499 27.24 -22.77 -9.95
CA PRO A 499 26.24 -22.06 -10.75
C PRO A 499 24.97 -22.87 -10.97
N ASP A 500 23.82 -22.20 -10.93
CA ASP A 500 22.52 -22.80 -11.24
C ASP A 500 22.04 -22.46 -12.65
N LYS A 501 20.87 -22.99 -13.04
CA LYS A 501 20.25 -22.72 -14.35
C LYS A 501 20.06 -21.22 -14.60
N VAL A 502 19.65 -20.44 -13.58
CA VAL A 502 19.41 -19.00 -13.75
C VAL A 502 20.72 -18.25 -13.97
N THR A 503 21.78 -18.64 -13.26
CA THR A 503 23.13 -18.10 -13.41
C THR A 503 23.61 -18.25 -14.85
N PHE A 504 23.46 -19.46 -15.41
CA PHE A 504 23.83 -19.75 -16.81
C PHE A 504 23.01 -18.93 -17.82
N LEU A 505 21.72 -18.73 -17.57
CA LEU A 505 20.88 -17.87 -18.42
C LEU A 505 21.36 -16.41 -18.41
N CYS A 506 21.66 -15.86 -17.23
CA CYS A 506 22.12 -14.48 -17.09
C CYS A 506 23.47 -14.24 -17.78
N ILE A 507 24.44 -15.16 -17.63
CA ILE A 507 25.75 -15.02 -18.27
C ILE A 507 25.67 -15.17 -19.80
N LEU A 508 24.84 -16.08 -20.32
CA LEU A 508 24.61 -16.24 -21.76
C LEU A 508 23.93 -15.00 -22.35
N THR A 509 22.97 -14.40 -21.63
CA THR A 509 22.35 -13.13 -22.01
C THR A 509 23.41 -12.02 -22.09
N GLY A 510 24.31 -11.94 -21.12
CA GLY A 510 25.42 -10.99 -21.13
C GLY A 510 26.38 -11.20 -22.31
N CYS A 511 26.68 -12.45 -22.64
CA CYS A 511 27.50 -12.78 -23.81
C CYS A 511 26.81 -12.37 -25.12
N SER A 512 25.49 -12.57 -25.23
CA SER A 512 24.71 -12.14 -26.40
C SER A 512 24.74 -10.63 -26.59
N HIS A 513 24.50 -9.87 -25.52
CA HIS A 513 24.47 -8.41 -25.59
C HIS A 513 25.83 -7.78 -25.87
N SER A 514 26.93 -8.45 -25.48
CA SER A 514 28.30 -7.97 -25.70
C SER A 514 29.01 -8.60 -26.90
N GLY A 515 28.35 -9.50 -27.66
CA GLY A 515 28.94 -10.16 -28.82
C GLY A 515 30.08 -11.14 -28.51
N LEU A 516 30.13 -11.68 -27.27
CA LEU A 516 31.17 -12.60 -26.80
C LEU A 516 30.82 -14.04 -27.18
N PHE A 517 30.93 -14.35 -28.47
CA PHE A 517 30.40 -15.61 -29.02
C PHE A 517 31.21 -16.85 -28.61
N GLU A 518 32.54 -16.75 -28.56
CA GLU A 518 33.42 -17.86 -28.18
C GLU A 518 33.20 -18.24 -26.71
N GLU A 519 33.18 -17.24 -25.84
CA GLU A 519 32.95 -17.40 -24.41
C GLU A 519 31.54 -17.93 -24.13
N GLY A 520 30.51 -17.37 -24.79
CA GLY A 520 29.13 -17.85 -24.69
C GLY A 520 28.99 -19.32 -25.11
N ARG A 521 29.69 -19.73 -26.18
CA ARG A 521 29.71 -21.12 -26.65
C ARG A 521 30.34 -22.06 -25.63
N LEU A 522 31.49 -21.69 -25.08
CA LEU A 522 32.16 -22.47 -24.03
C LEU A 522 31.27 -22.65 -22.80
N ILE A 523 30.61 -21.58 -22.37
CA ILE A 523 29.70 -21.59 -21.22
C ILE A 523 28.51 -22.52 -21.47
N PHE A 524 27.85 -22.42 -22.63
CA PHE A 524 26.70 -23.24 -22.97
C PHE A 524 27.02 -24.74 -22.90
N TYR A 525 28.16 -25.17 -23.46
CA TYR A 525 28.56 -26.58 -23.42
C TYR A 525 29.05 -27.03 -22.04
N SER A 526 29.64 -26.13 -21.25
CA SER A 526 30.08 -26.43 -19.88
C SER A 526 28.92 -26.84 -18.97
N MET A 527 27.70 -26.31 -19.19
CA MET A 527 26.50 -26.62 -18.39
C MET A 527 26.30 -28.13 -18.22
N LYS A 528 26.34 -28.87 -19.34
CA LYS A 528 26.15 -30.32 -19.32
C LYS A 528 27.46 -31.06 -19.01
N ALA A 529 28.57 -30.64 -19.61
CA ALA A 529 29.83 -31.37 -19.54
C ALA A 529 30.50 -31.31 -18.15
N GLN A 530 30.38 -30.18 -17.46
CA GLN A 530 31.07 -29.94 -16.18
C GLN A 530 30.09 -29.91 -14.99
N TYR A 531 28.88 -29.39 -15.16
CA TYR A 531 27.94 -29.18 -14.06
C TYR A 531 26.72 -30.13 -14.08
N GLY A 532 26.58 -30.98 -15.11
CA GLY A 532 25.45 -31.90 -15.22
C GLY A 532 24.08 -31.23 -15.40
N ILE A 533 24.05 -29.94 -15.74
CA ILE A 533 22.83 -29.16 -15.91
C ILE A 533 22.37 -29.27 -17.37
N CYS A 534 21.18 -29.84 -17.57
CA CYS A 534 20.55 -29.87 -18.89
C CYS A 534 20.08 -28.46 -19.29
N PRO A 535 20.52 -27.93 -20.46
CA PRO A 535 20.04 -26.64 -20.97
C PRO A 535 18.53 -26.65 -21.20
N ALA A 536 17.84 -25.65 -20.65
CA ALA A 536 16.42 -25.38 -20.90
C ALA A 536 16.22 -24.52 -22.16
N LYS A 537 14.98 -24.34 -22.61
CA LYS A 537 14.65 -23.63 -23.85
C LYS A 537 15.25 -22.22 -23.89
N GLU A 538 15.20 -21.50 -22.76
CA GLU A 538 15.71 -20.14 -22.61
C GLU A 538 17.22 -20.05 -22.92
N HIS A 539 17.98 -21.08 -22.53
CA HIS A 539 19.43 -21.15 -22.80
C HIS A 539 19.71 -21.35 -24.29
N PHE A 540 18.92 -22.20 -24.96
CA PHE A 540 19.00 -22.38 -26.41
C PHE A 540 18.66 -21.07 -27.13
N SER A 541 17.66 -20.32 -26.66
CA SER A 541 17.31 -19.02 -27.22
C SER A 541 18.45 -18.00 -27.14
N CYS A 542 19.11 -17.88 -25.99
CA CYS A 542 20.29 -17.03 -25.88
C CYS A 542 21.42 -17.48 -26.82
N MET A 543 21.66 -18.79 -26.94
CA MET A 543 22.72 -19.31 -27.81
C MET A 543 22.41 -19.10 -29.30
N VAL A 544 21.16 -19.24 -29.72
CA VAL A 544 20.71 -18.93 -31.08
C VAL A 544 20.85 -17.44 -31.39
N ASP A 545 20.54 -16.54 -30.43
CA ASP A 545 20.77 -15.11 -30.58
C ASP A 545 22.28 -14.78 -30.69
N ILE A 546 23.13 -15.43 -29.89
CA ILE A 546 24.61 -15.29 -29.98
C ILE A 546 25.12 -15.71 -31.37
N LEU A 547 24.77 -16.89 -31.85
CA LEU A 547 25.20 -17.40 -33.16
C LEU A 547 24.62 -16.57 -34.31
N GLY A 548 23.36 -16.17 -34.19
CA GLY A 548 22.67 -15.31 -35.14
C GLY A 548 23.37 -13.97 -35.30
N ARG A 549 23.71 -13.30 -34.18
CA ARG A 549 24.48 -12.05 -34.18
C ARG A 549 25.90 -12.22 -34.72
N ALA A 550 26.52 -13.38 -34.56
CA ALA A 550 27.83 -13.70 -35.13
C ALA A 550 27.79 -14.06 -36.63
N GLY A 551 26.61 -14.16 -37.23
CA GLY A 551 26.43 -14.53 -38.65
C GLY A 551 26.54 -16.03 -38.94
N LEU A 552 26.64 -16.88 -37.92
CA LEU A 552 26.70 -18.35 -38.04
C LEU A 552 25.30 -18.95 -38.15
N LEU A 553 24.58 -18.58 -39.21
CA LEU A 553 23.13 -18.83 -39.33
C LEU A 553 22.77 -20.31 -39.53
N ASP A 554 23.58 -21.08 -40.25
CA ASP A 554 23.35 -22.52 -40.44
C ASP A 554 23.52 -23.30 -39.12
N GLU A 555 24.53 -22.94 -38.32
CA GLU A 555 24.73 -23.51 -36.98
C GLU A 555 23.60 -23.12 -36.01
N ALA A 556 23.11 -21.87 -36.10
CA ALA A 556 21.99 -21.38 -35.30
C ALA A 556 20.68 -22.14 -35.63
N GLU A 557 20.44 -22.43 -36.91
CA GLU A 557 19.31 -23.26 -37.34
C GLU A 557 19.43 -24.69 -36.81
N GLU A 558 20.60 -25.33 -36.95
CA GLU A 558 20.83 -26.68 -36.44
C GLU A 558 20.60 -26.76 -34.91
N LEU A 559 21.05 -25.74 -34.18
CA LEU A 559 20.85 -25.66 -32.73
C LEU A 559 19.38 -25.52 -32.35
N THR A 560 18.60 -24.75 -33.13
CA THR A 560 17.16 -24.58 -32.93
C THR A 560 16.42 -25.91 -33.12
N GLN A 561 16.84 -26.73 -34.09
CA GLN A 561 16.27 -28.06 -34.33
C GLN A 561 16.62 -29.06 -33.21
N LYS A 562 17.77 -28.90 -32.55
CA LYS A 562 18.19 -29.72 -31.40
C LYS A 562 17.53 -29.29 -30.08
N ALA A 563 16.88 -28.13 -30.02
CA ALA A 563 16.24 -27.63 -28.81
C ALA A 563 15.02 -28.49 -28.41
N PRO A 564 14.68 -28.56 -27.10
CA PRO A 564 13.50 -29.29 -26.63
C PRO A 564 12.22 -28.78 -27.30
N GLY A 565 11.54 -29.65 -28.06
CA GLY A 565 10.34 -29.29 -28.82
C GLY A 565 10.60 -28.62 -30.17
N ARG A 566 11.83 -28.67 -30.70
CA ARG A 566 12.24 -28.09 -32.01
C ARG A 566 12.19 -26.55 -32.09
N GLY A 567 12.46 -25.90 -30.96
CA GLY A 567 12.50 -24.43 -30.85
C GLY A 567 11.13 -23.80 -30.57
N ASP A 568 11.15 -22.59 -30.03
CA ASP A 568 9.95 -21.77 -29.76
C ASP A 568 9.94 -20.50 -30.62
N CYS A 569 8.86 -19.71 -30.52
CA CYS A 569 8.69 -18.49 -31.29
C CYS A 569 9.84 -17.49 -31.08
N VAL A 570 10.44 -17.44 -29.88
CA VAL A 570 11.54 -16.52 -29.55
C VAL A 570 12.82 -16.91 -30.29
N MET A 571 13.16 -18.21 -30.31
CA MET A 571 14.34 -18.70 -31.04
C MET A 571 14.26 -18.39 -32.53
N TRP A 572 13.13 -18.74 -33.16
CA TRP A 572 12.94 -18.53 -34.59
C TRP A 572 12.84 -17.05 -34.96
N THR A 573 12.30 -16.21 -34.07
CA THR A 573 12.29 -14.75 -34.20
C THR A 573 13.72 -14.19 -34.22
N SER A 574 14.57 -14.58 -33.27
CA SER A 574 15.97 -14.15 -33.21
C SER A 574 16.77 -14.60 -34.44
N LEU A 575 16.52 -15.81 -34.92
CA LEU A 575 17.15 -16.33 -36.14
C LEU A 575 16.69 -15.57 -37.40
N LEU A 576 15.38 -15.34 -37.58
CA LEU A 576 14.85 -14.58 -38.71
C LEU A 576 15.39 -13.15 -38.74
N ARG A 577 15.46 -12.49 -37.56
CA ARG A 577 16.08 -11.17 -37.42
C ARG A 577 17.53 -11.18 -37.89
N SER A 578 18.30 -12.18 -37.49
CA SER A 578 19.70 -12.32 -37.90
C SER A 578 19.83 -12.59 -39.41
N CYS A 579 18.96 -13.42 -39.98
CA CYS A 579 18.90 -13.67 -41.43
C CYS A 579 18.60 -12.40 -42.23
N ARG A 580 17.74 -11.51 -41.72
CA ARG A 580 17.48 -10.19 -42.34
C ARG A 580 18.73 -9.31 -42.34
N ILE A 581 19.46 -9.25 -41.23
CA ILE A 581 20.67 -8.43 -41.09
C ILE A 581 21.78 -8.90 -42.04
N TYR A 582 21.97 -10.22 -42.15
CA TYR A 582 23.02 -10.83 -42.98
C TYR A 582 22.57 -11.18 -44.40
N GLY A 583 21.33 -10.91 -44.78
CA GLY A 583 20.78 -11.18 -46.12
C GLY A 583 20.71 -12.67 -46.50
N ASN A 584 20.60 -13.60 -45.54
CA ASN A 584 20.53 -15.03 -45.83
C ASN A 584 19.09 -15.46 -46.12
N GLU A 585 18.76 -15.54 -47.40
CA GLU A 585 17.42 -15.90 -47.85
C GLU A 585 17.03 -17.35 -47.55
N ILE A 586 18.00 -18.27 -47.59
CA ILE A 586 17.76 -19.71 -47.51
C ILE A 586 17.28 -20.10 -46.10
N VAL A 587 18.04 -19.71 -45.08
CA VAL A 587 17.69 -19.95 -43.67
C VAL A 587 16.49 -19.08 -43.28
N GLY A 588 16.45 -17.83 -43.76
CA GLY A 588 15.36 -16.90 -43.45
C GLY A 588 13.98 -17.39 -43.89
N ARG A 589 13.85 -18.00 -45.09
CA ARG A 589 12.57 -18.58 -45.56
C ARG A 589 12.11 -19.75 -44.69
N ARG A 590 13.03 -20.60 -44.23
CA ARG A 590 12.71 -21.72 -43.32
C ARG A 590 12.28 -21.20 -41.95
N ALA A 591 12.97 -20.21 -41.41
CA ALA A 591 12.60 -19.56 -40.14
C ALA A 591 11.23 -18.86 -40.21
N ALA A 592 10.95 -18.15 -41.31
CA ALA A 592 9.66 -17.52 -41.57
C ALA A 592 8.50 -18.53 -41.59
N LYS A 593 8.71 -19.68 -42.25
CA LYS A 593 7.71 -20.76 -42.27
C LYS A 593 7.48 -21.35 -40.88
N ALA A 594 8.55 -21.65 -40.14
CA ALA A 594 8.45 -22.21 -38.79
C ALA A 594 7.69 -21.28 -37.83
N LEU A 595 7.92 -19.96 -37.91
CA LEU A 595 7.21 -18.98 -37.09
C LEU A 595 5.69 -18.96 -37.34
N LEU A 596 5.28 -18.96 -38.62
CA LEU A 596 3.86 -18.97 -38.99
C LEU A 596 3.13 -20.27 -38.57
N GLU A 597 3.86 -21.38 -38.43
CA GLU A 597 3.32 -22.66 -37.94
C GLU A 597 3.24 -22.71 -36.41
N LEU A 598 4.15 -22.03 -35.70
CA LEU A 598 4.25 -22.07 -34.24
C LEU A 598 3.26 -21.12 -33.53
N ASP A 599 3.05 -19.92 -34.07
CA ASP A 599 2.13 -18.94 -33.47
C ASP A 599 1.30 -18.23 -34.56
N PRO A 600 0.21 -18.88 -35.03
CA PRO A 600 -0.61 -18.38 -36.13
C PRO A 600 -1.56 -17.23 -35.74
N GLU A 601 -1.62 -16.87 -34.46
CA GLU A 601 -2.53 -15.84 -33.91
C GLU A 601 -1.78 -14.56 -33.51
N ASP A 602 -0.44 -14.58 -33.40
CA ASP A 602 0.34 -13.38 -33.07
C ASP A 602 0.60 -12.49 -34.29
N PHE A 603 -0.02 -11.29 -34.31
CA PHE A 603 0.22 -10.26 -35.33
C PHE A 603 1.70 -9.88 -35.48
N SER A 604 2.48 -9.93 -34.40
CA SER A 604 3.91 -9.57 -34.39
C SER A 604 4.72 -10.48 -35.32
N VAL A 605 4.36 -11.77 -35.37
CA VAL A 605 4.99 -12.77 -36.23
C VAL A 605 4.75 -12.45 -37.71
N TYR A 606 3.50 -12.16 -38.08
CA TYR A 606 3.14 -11.78 -39.46
C TYR A 606 3.88 -10.53 -39.92
N LEU A 607 4.00 -9.53 -39.05
CA LEU A 607 4.74 -8.31 -39.36
C LEU A 607 6.23 -8.57 -39.57
N GLN A 608 6.86 -9.39 -38.73
CA GLN A 608 8.28 -9.74 -38.85
C GLN A 608 8.56 -10.53 -40.14
N VAL A 609 7.70 -11.50 -40.47
CA VAL A 609 7.84 -12.29 -41.68
C VAL A 609 7.60 -11.45 -42.93
N SER A 610 6.57 -10.59 -42.92
CA SER A 610 6.32 -9.64 -44.02
C SER A 610 7.53 -8.72 -44.25
N ASN A 611 8.14 -8.21 -43.17
CA ASN A 611 9.33 -7.37 -43.29
C ASN A 611 10.52 -8.14 -43.87
N PHE A 612 10.73 -9.42 -43.50
CA PHE A 612 11.76 -10.26 -44.13
C PHE A 612 11.55 -10.40 -45.64
N TYR A 613 10.34 -10.75 -46.11
CA TYR A 613 10.05 -10.87 -47.55
C TYR A 613 10.20 -9.55 -48.30
N SER A 614 9.91 -8.42 -47.65
CA SER A 614 10.16 -7.09 -48.22
C SER A 614 11.65 -6.79 -48.36
N ASP A 615 12.48 -7.18 -47.38
CA ASP A 615 13.92 -6.91 -47.38
C ASP A 615 14.67 -7.72 -48.45
N ILE A 616 14.19 -8.93 -48.79
CA ILE A 616 14.73 -9.76 -49.87
C ILE A 616 14.16 -9.41 -51.26
N GLY A 617 13.32 -8.37 -51.36
CA GLY A 617 12.75 -7.88 -52.63
C GLY A 617 11.49 -8.61 -53.14
N GLU A 618 10.91 -9.53 -52.35
CA GLU A 618 9.67 -10.24 -52.70
C GLU A 618 8.43 -9.50 -52.15
N TYR A 619 8.13 -8.36 -52.75
CA TYR A 619 7.03 -7.49 -52.30
C TYR A 619 5.64 -8.14 -52.39
N GLU A 620 5.40 -9.01 -53.39
CA GLU A 620 4.12 -9.72 -53.53
C GLU A 620 3.88 -10.69 -52.35
N ALA A 621 4.89 -11.47 -51.97
CA ALA A 621 4.81 -12.35 -50.81
C ALA A 621 4.64 -11.55 -49.50
N SER A 622 5.33 -10.40 -49.39
CA SER A 622 5.19 -9.50 -48.24
C SER A 622 3.77 -8.93 -48.10
N MET A 623 3.15 -8.49 -49.21
CA MET A 623 1.77 -8.00 -49.20
C MET A 623 0.78 -9.10 -48.87
N HIS A 624 0.93 -10.30 -49.47
CA HIS A 624 0.06 -11.43 -49.21
C HIS A 624 0.05 -11.82 -47.72
N ILE A 625 1.20 -11.77 -47.05
CA ILE A 625 1.29 -12.07 -45.61
C ILE A 625 0.60 -11.00 -44.75
N ARG A 626 0.66 -9.71 -45.14
CA ARG A 626 -0.09 -8.63 -44.48
C ARG A 626 -1.60 -8.76 -44.68
N GLU A 627 -2.02 -9.11 -45.90
CA GLU A 627 -3.43 -9.39 -46.21
C GLU A 627 -3.96 -10.58 -45.42
N LEU A 628 -3.15 -11.64 -45.27
CA LEU A 628 -3.53 -12.80 -44.46
C LEU A 628 -3.73 -12.44 -42.98
N ALA A 629 -2.89 -11.55 -42.43
CA ALA A 629 -3.04 -11.06 -41.07
C ALA A 629 -4.31 -10.21 -40.89
N ILE A 630 -4.64 -9.38 -41.89
CA ILE A 630 -5.87 -8.56 -41.90
C ILE A 630 -7.11 -9.44 -42.06
N ALA A 631 -7.08 -10.43 -42.95
CA ALA A 631 -8.19 -11.36 -43.18
C ALA A 631 -8.50 -12.24 -41.96
N ARG A 632 -7.53 -12.40 -41.04
CA ARG A 632 -7.69 -13.08 -39.75
C ARG A 632 -8.09 -12.14 -38.60
N GLU A 633 -8.37 -10.87 -38.88
CA GLU A 633 -8.76 -9.87 -37.87
C GLU A 633 -7.73 -9.69 -36.72
N LEU A 634 -6.45 -9.97 -36.99
CA LEU A 634 -5.40 -9.88 -35.98
C LEU A 634 -5.12 -8.40 -35.61
N THR A 635 -5.14 -8.09 -34.32
CA THR A 635 -4.96 -6.72 -33.80
C THR A 635 -3.50 -6.42 -33.49
N ARG A 636 -3.07 -5.19 -33.81
CA ARG A 636 -1.71 -4.72 -33.52
C ARG A 636 -1.65 -4.14 -32.10
N GLU A 637 -0.92 -4.80 -31.21
CA GLU A 637 -0.50 -4.18 -29.96
C GLU A 637 0.67 -3.22 -30.21
N PHE A 638 0.52 -1.96 -29.80
CA PHE A 638 1.60 -0.99 -29.85
C PHE A 638 2.51 -1.16 -28.64
N GLY A 639 3.66 -1.82 -28.83
CA GLY A 639 4.74 -1.79 -27.85
C GLY A 639 5.23 -0.36 -27.64
N ARG A 640 5.17 0.13 -26.40
CA ARG A 640 5.72 1.44 -26.01
C ARG A 640 7.16 1.23 -25.54
N SER A 641 8.13 1.88 -26.19
CA SER A 641 9.50 1.99 -25.68
C SER A 641 9.84 3.46 -25.48
N PHE A 642 10.02 3.89 -24.23
CA PHE A 642 10.62 5.18 -23.93
C PHE A 642 12.13 5.00 -23.87
N ILE A 643 12.85 5.49 -24.89
CA ILE A 643 14.29 5.65 -24.83
C ILE A 643 14.54 7.07 -24.33
N GLU A 644 14.92 7.18 -23.06
CA GLU A 644 15.37 8.44 -22.48
C GLU A 644 16.81 8.71 -22.95
N CYS A 645 16.96 9.55 -23.97
CA CYS A 645 18.28 10.00 -24.40
C CYS A 645 18.82 11.01 -23.39
N CYS A 646 19.95 10.69 -22.73
CA CYS A 646 20.65 11.55 -21.79
C CYS A 646 20.84 12.98 -22.34
N LYS A 647 20.01 13.90 -21.87
CA LYS A 647 20.36 15.31 -21.72
C LYS A 647 20.11 15.69 -20.26
N THR A 648 21.13 16.26 -19.66
CA THR A 648 21.15 16.78 -18.29
C THR A 648 20.16 17.94 -18.14
N GLU A 649 18.90 17.63 -17.86
CA GLU A 649 17.93 18.54 -17.25
C GLU A 649 17.24 17.77 -16.13
N ARG A 650 17.25 18.37 -14.94
CA ARG A 650 16.92 17.72 -13.67
C ARG A 650 15.39 17.63 -13.56
N THR A 651 14.82 16.50 -13.92
CA THR A 651 13.39 16.20 -13.79
C THR A 651 13.07 15.86 -12.33
N ASP A 652 12.42 16.80 -11.63
CA ASP A 652 12.00 16.66 -10.23
C ASP A 652 10.79 15.70 -10.11
N ASN A 653 11.04 14.50 -9.59
CA ASN A 653 10.03 13.45 -9.42
C ASN A 653 9.26 13.61 -8.08
N ILE A 654 7.96 13.88 -8.17
CA ILE A 654 7.01 14.04 -7.04
C ILE A 654 6.90 12.76 -6.16
N MET A 655 7.22 11.59 -6.72
CA MET A 655 7.18 10.29 -6.01
C MET A 655 8.32 10.17 -4.97
N ASP A 656 9.46 10.80 -5.25
CA ASP A 656 10.60 10.83 -4.33
C ASP A 656 10.28 11.64 -3.07
N ARG A 657 9.42 12.67 -3.16
CA ARG A 657 9.01 13.51 -2.01
C ARG A 657 8.08 12.81 -1.03
N PHE A 658 7.06 12.07 -1.51
CA PHE A 658 6.18 11.30 -0.62
C PHE A 658 6.95 10.16 0.08
N PHE A 659 7.83 9.48 -0.66
CA PHE A 659 8.70 8.46 -0.09
C PHE A 659 9.73 9.07 0.88
N PHE A 660 10.25 10.27 0.61
CA PHE A 660 11.13 11.03 1.51
C PHE A 660 10.43 11.38 2.82
N ILE A 661 9.19 11.88 2.79
CA ILE A 661 8.48 12.37 3.98
C ILE A 661 8.18 11.22 4.96
N SER A 662 7.73 10.06 4.47
CA SER A 662 7.49 8.88 5.32
C SER A 662 8.79 8.28 5.89
N VAL A 663 9.90 8.29 5.14
CA VAL A 663 11.23 7.84 5.62
C VAL A 663 11.88 8.86 6.58
N LEU A 664 11.62 10.15 6.41
CA LEU A 664 12.07 11.22 7.31
C LEU A 664 11.34 11.16 8.66
N GLY A 665 10.06 10.77 8.67
CA GLY A 665 9.30 10.48 9.89
C GLY A 665 9.94 9.39 10.76
N LEU A 666 10.41 8.29 10.15
CA LEU A 666 11.13 7.21 10.84
C LEU A 666 12.49 7.65 11.39
N LEU A 667 13.18 8.56 10.70
CA LEU A 667 14.46 9.13 11.13
C LEU A 667 14.35 9.99 12.39
N ILE A 668 13.24 10.71 12.52
CA ILE A 668 12.95 11.57 13.66
C ILE A 668 12.49 10.74 14.88
N VAL A 669 11.78 9.63 14.64
CA VAL A 669 11.28 8.74 15.71
C VAL A 669 12.37 7.78 16.23
N ALA A 670 13.31 7.33 15.38
CA ALA A 670 14.31 6.34 15.75
C ALA A 670 15.49 6.89 16.61
N HIS A 671 15.74 8.20 16.61
CA HIS A 671 16.91 8.78 17.29
C HIS A 671 16.54 9.97 18.17
N GLY A 672 15.87 9.69 19.29
CA GLY A 672 15.77 10.64 20.39
C GLY A 672 17.14 11.04 20.93
N VAL A 673 17.82 11.98 20.26
CA VAL A 673 18.95 12.77 20.77
C VAL A 673 18.89 14.15 20.13
N ALA A 674 18.58 15.15 20.96
CA ALA A 674 18.70 16.56 20.64
C ALA A 674 20.17 16.92 20.37
N GLY A 675 20.44 17.61 19.27
CA GLY A 675 21.78 18.12 18.95
C GLY A 675 21.80 18.99 17.70
N ASN A 676 21.68 20.30 17.92
CA ASN A 676 21.82 21.40 16.97
C ASN A 676 22.74 21.11 15.76
N MET A 677 22.15 21.01 14.57
CA MET A 677 22.76 21.57 13.35
C MET A 677 21.66 22.30 12.59
N ALA A 678 21.82 23.61 12.51
CA ALA A 678 20.95 24.50 11.77
C ALA A 678 20.93 24.10 10.29
N CYS A 679 19.83 23.47 9.87
CA CYS A 679 19.38 23.49 8.48
C CYS A 679 17.85 23.60 8.42
N ASP A 680 17.26 24.28 9.41
CA ASP A 680 15.89 24.72 9.35
C ASP A 680 15.87 26.12 8.72
N SER A 681 15.05 26.29 7.67
CA SER A 681 14.51 27.56 7.10
C SER A 681 14.80 27.82 5.62
N ILE A 682 15.74 27.13 4.95
CA ILE A 682 16.10 27.46 3.54
C ILE A 682 15.63 26.41 2.52
N ALA A 683 15.53 25.12 2.88
CA ALA A 683 15.07 24.07 1.95
C ALA A 683 13.54 24.09 1.68
N MET A 684 12.74 24.79 2.49
CA MET A 684 11.29 24.93 2.29
C MET A 684 10.90 26.00 1.26
N LEU A 685 11.86 26.74 0.71
CA LEU A 685 11.61 27.78 -0.30
C LEU A 685 11.87 27.29 -1.73
N GLU A 686 12.81 26.36 -1.94
CA GLU A 686 13.13 25.82 -3.28
C GLU A 686 12.07 24.81 -3.78
N GLU A 687 11.35 24.13 -2.89
CA GLU A 687 10.31 23.17 -3.25
C GLU A 687 9.02 23.79 -3.83
N LEU A 688 8.87 25.12 -3.74
CA LEU A 688 7.75 25.90 -4.28
C LEU A 688 8.11 26.69 -5.55
N GLU A 689 9.34 26.58 -6.06
CA GLU A 689 9.76 27.28 -7.29
C GLU A 689 9.65 26.42 -8.56
N ASN A 690 9.57 25.08 -8.47
CA ASN A 690 9.57 24.19 -9.65
C ASN A 690 8.19 23.62 -10.04
N PHE A 691 7.09 24.36 -9.82
CA PHE A 691 5.76 23.98 -10.30
C PHE A 691 5.34 24.84 -11.49
N ASP A 692 6.26 25.04 -12.44
CA ASP A 692 5.90 25.66 -13.70
C ASP A 692 4.96 24.74 -14.48
N VAL A 693 3.89 25.34 -14.99
CA VAL A 693 3.09 24.74 -16.06
C VAL A 693 4.03 24.58 -17.24
N GLU A 694 4.40 23.34 -17.58
CA GLU A 694 5.12 23.02 -18.81
C GLU A 694 4.45 23.77 -19.97
N GLU A 695 5.14 24.77 -20.52
CA GLU A 695 4.86 25.29 -21.85
C GLU A 695 5.19 24.14 -22.80
N VAL A 696 4.16 23.38 -23.18
CA VAL A 696 4.28 22.47 -24.30
C VAL A 696 4.45 23.34 -25.54
N ASP A 697 5.64 23.26 -26.12
CA ASP A 697 6.06 23.78 -27.41
C ASP A 697 4.87 23.83 -28.40
N GLU A 698 4.29 25.02 -28.60
CA GLU A 698 3.32 25.31 -29.65
C GLU A 698 4.04 25.33 -31.00
N THR A 699 4.45 24.14 -31.46
CA THR A 699 4.86 23.95 -32.84
C THR A 699 3.95 22.91 -33.50
N GLU A 700 3.19 23.42 -34.47
CA GLU A 700 2.27 22.75 -35.40
C GLU A 700 0.85 22.38 -34.91
N LEU A 701 -0.02 23.39 -34.82
CA LEU A 701 -1.23 23.39 -35.64
C LEU A 701 -1.71 24.83 -35.88
N SER A 702 -1.43 25.35 -37.06
CA SER A 702 -1.91 26.66 -37.52
C SER A 702 -3.42 26.82 -37.33
N LYS A 703 -3.84 27.99 -36.81
CA LYS A 703 -5.22 28.51 -36.83
C LYS A 703 -5.82 28.40 -38.24
N VAL A 704 -6.59 27.35 -38.51
CA VAL A 704 -7.45 27.27 -39.70
C VAL A 704 -8.79 27.90 -39.35
N LEU A 705 -8.93 29.18 -39.68
CA LEU A 705 -10.24 29.81 -39.80
C LEU A 705 -10.91 29.31 -41.10
N SER A 706 -12.12 28.77 -40.96
CA SER A 706 -13.02 28.25 -42.00
C SER A 706 -12.67 26.86 -42.58
N TRP A 707 -13.49 25.87 -42.22
CA TRP A 707 -13.51 24.56 -42.87
C TRP A 707 -14.20 24.67 -44.23
N THR A 708 -13.43 24.71 -45.32
CA THR A 708 -13.93 24.47 -46.67
C THR A 708 -13.57 23.04 -47.08
N SER A 709 -14.52 22.30 -47.63
CA SER A 709 -14.48 20.83 -47.76
C SER A 709 -13.49 20.28 -48.80
N GLU A 710 -12.41 20.97 -49.15
CA GLU A 710 -11.59 20.54 -50.29
C GLU A 710 -10.12 20.24 -50.02
N ARG A 711 -9.58 20.42 -48.80
CA ARG A 711 -8.19 20.01 -48.50
C ARG A 711 -7.99 19.52 -47.07
N GLY A 712 -8.31 18.24 -46.84
CA GLY A 712 -7.92 17.54 -45.61
C GLY A 712 -8.89 16.40 -45.29
N GLY A 713 -8.39 15.18 -45.13
CA GLY A 713 -9.19 13.95 -44.97
C GLY A 713 -9.95 13.81 -43.64
N LYS A 714 -10.76 14.81 -43.27
CA LYS A 714 -11.73 14.77 -42.18
C LYS A 714 -13.15 14.81 -42.73
N VAL A 715 -14.05 14.01 -42.16
CA VAL A 715 -15.45 13.92 -42.62
C VAL A 715 -16.30 14.97 -41.90
N LEU A 716 -16.81 15.96 -42.63
CA LEU A 716 -17.65 17.01 -42.06
C LEU A 716 -19.10 16.52 -41.90
N VAL A 717 -19.62 16.62 -40.68
CA VAL A 717 -21.00 16.27 -40.32
C VAL A 717 -21.67 17.56 -39.82
N ASN A 718 -22.33 18.27 -40.73
CA ASN A 718 -23.01 19.53 -40.45
C ASN A 718 -24.46 19.28 -40.00
N VAL A 719 -24.87 19.82 -38.84
CA VAL A 719 -26.23 19.66 -38.30
C VAL A 719 -27.34 20.10 -39.28
N ASP A 720 -27.09 21.09 -40.13
CA ASP A 720 -28.04 21.55 -41.16
C ASP A 720 -28.33 20.45 -42.19
N SER A 721 -27.35 19.60 -42.50
CA SER A 721 -27.51 18.47 -43.44
C SER A 721 -28.43 17.37 -42.89
N TYR A 722 -28.72 17.41 -41.58
CA TYR A 722 -29.63 16.51 -40.89
C TYR A 722 -30.99 17.15 -40.57
N GLY A 723 -31.28 18.32 -41.18
CA GLY A 723 -32.58 18.98 -41.09
C GLY A 723 -32.72 20.01 -39.97
N ALA A 724 -31.61 20.46 -39.36
CA ALA A 724 -31.65 21.55 -38.38
C ALA A 724 -32.03 22.89 -39.07
N VAL A 725 -32.97 23.61 -38.49
CA VAL A 725 -33.51 24.89 -38.99
C VAL A 725 -32.63 26.06 -38.54
N GLY A 726 -32.24 26.09 -37.25
CA GLY A 726 -31.33 27.11 -36.73
C GLY A 726 -31.92 28.52 -36.61
N ASP A 727 -33.23 28.63 -36.34
CA ASP A 727 -33.98 29.88 -36.14
C ASP A 727 -34.16 30.29 -34.66
N GLY A 728 -33.75 29.44 -33.72
CA GLY A 728 -33.86 29.62 -32.27
C GLY A 728 -35.24 29.29 -31.69
N VAL A 729 -36.16 28.77 -32.52
CA VAL A 729 -37.57 28.51 -32.17
C VAL A 729 -37.99 27.08 -32.51
N SER A 730 -37.54 26.58 -33.64
CA SER A 730 -37.80 25.22 -34.11
C SER A 730 -36.96 24.22 -33.31
N ASP A 731 -37.58 23.09 -32.92
CA ASP A 731 -36.87 22.04 -32.18
C ASP A 731 -35.89 21.29 -33.09
N ASP A 732 -34.59 21.56 -32.91
CA ASP A 732 -33.49 21.00 -33.69
C ASP A 732 -32.91 19.72 -33.07
N THR A 733 -33.50 19.23 -31.97
CA THR A 733 -32.95 18.12 -31.17
C THR A 733 -32.70 16.86 -32.00
N GLN A 734 -33.68 16.43 -32.81
CA GLN A 734 -33.55 15.21 -33.59
C GLN A 734 -32.46 15.31 -34.66
N ALA A 735 -32.28 16.51 -35.25
CA ALA A 735 -31.21 16.75 -36.22
C ALA A 735 -29.84 16.66 -35.56
N PHE A 736 -29.68 17.21 -34.34
CA PHE A 736 -28.46 17.10 -33.54
C PHE A 736 -28.15 15.65 -33.16
N GLU A 737 -29.14 14.87 -32.74
CA GLU A 737 -28.95 13.43 -32.42
C GLU A 737 -28.50 12.63 -33.65
N ASN A 738 -29.12 12.85 -34.80
CA ASN A 738 -28.78 12.15 -36.03
C ASN A 738 -27.38 12.51 -36.54
N ALA A 739 -27.04 13.80 -36.48
CA ALA A 739 -25.70 14.29 -36.79
C ALA A 739 -24.67 13.71 -35.81
N TRP A 740 -24.97 13.67 -34.50
CA TRP A 740 -24.08 13.10 -33.49
C TRP A 740 -23.81 11.61 -33.73
N ASN A 741 -24.86 10.82 -33.98
CA ASN A 741 -24.72 9.39 -34.24
C ASN A 741 -23.83 9.11 -35.45
N THR A 742 -23.91 9.95 -36.47
CA THR A 742 -23.03 9.83 -37.66
C THR A 742 -21.60 10.28 -37.34
N ALA A 743 -21.43 11.43 -36.68
CA ALA A 743 -20.11 11.95 -36.34
C ALA A 743 -19.36 11.01 -35.38
N CYS A 744 -20.02 10.53 -34.33
CA CYS A 744 -19.43 9.66 -33.31
C CYS A 744 -19.01 8.29 -33.87
N THR A 745 -19.68 7.77 -34.90
CA THR A 745 -19.31 6.48 -35.54
C THR A 745 -18.27 6.64 -36.66
N THR A 746 -18.06 7.85 -37.16
CA THR A 746 -17.16 8.11 -38.29
C THR A 746 -15.76 8.52 -37.81
N PRO A 747 -14.68 7.83 -38.21
CA PRO A 747 -13.32 8.20 -37.82
C PRO A 747 -12.90 9.54 -38.43
N LYS A 748 -12.14 10.34 -37.67
CA LYS A 748 -11.67 11.69 -38.09
C LYS A 748 -12.81 12.63 -38.53
N SER A 749 -13.96 12.55 -37.89
CA SER A 749 -15.11 13.40 -38.21
C SER A 749 -15.06 14.76 -37.51
N VAL A 750 -15.76 15.73 -38.08
CA VAL A 750 -16.02 17.05 -37.49
C VAL A 750 -17.53 17.21 -37.34
N PHE A 751 -18.03 17.21 -36.12
CA PHE A 751 -19.42 17.58 -35.79
C PHE A 751 -19.51 19.11 -35.80
N LEU A 752 -20.20 19.69 -36.80
CA LEU A 752 -20.22 21.14 -37.02
C LEU A 752 -21.59 21.73 -36.68
N VAL A 753 -21.59 22.71 -35.76
CA VAL A 753 -22.68 23.67 -35.54
C VAL A 753 -22.27 25.00 -36.20
N PRO A 754 -22.87 25.36 -37.36
CA PRO A 754 -22.35 26.44 -38.20
C PRO A 754 -22.66 27.84 -37.63
N PRO A 755 -21.85 28.85 -37.98
CA PRO A 755 -21.99 30.21 -37.45
C PRO A 755 -23.24 30.93 -37.97
N GLY A 756 -23.70 31.93 -37.23
CA GLY A 756 -24.78 32.84 -37.64
C GLY A 756 -26.20 32.28 -37.51
N ARG A 757 -26.36 31.14 -36.83
CA ARG A 757 -27.66 30.49 -36.56
C ARG A 757 -27.84 30.17 -35.07
N HIS A 758 -29.09 30.01 -34.67
CA HIS A 758 -29.50 29.70 -33.30
C HIS A 758 -30.27 28.38 -33.28
N TYR A 759 -29.76 27.35 -32.61
CA TYR A 759 -30.37 26.02 -32.60
C TYR A 759 -31.05 25.78 -31.26
N LEU A 760 -32.38 25.62 -31.24
CA LEU A 760 -33.10 25.25 -30.03
C LEU A 760 -32.98 23.74 -29.84
N VAL A 761 -32.25 23.30 -28.83
CA VAL A 761 -31.99 21.88 -28.56
C VAL A 761 -32.54 21.54 -27.18
N ASN A 762 -33.37 20.51 -27.06
CA ASN A 762 -33.90 20.00 -25.79
C ASN A 762 -32.85 19.15 -25.05
N ALA A 763 -33.16 18.71 -23.83
CA ALA A 763 -32.28 17.84 -23.04
C ALA A 763 -31.90 16.56 -23.81
N THR A 764 -30.60 16.42 -24.09
CA THR A 764 -30.05 15.40 -24.99
C THR A 764 -28.78 14.80 -24.42
N ARG A 765 -28.59 13.48 -24.63
CA ARG A 765 -27.38 12.77 -24.24
C ARG A 765 -26.57 12.31 -25.45
N PHE A 766 -25.39 12.89 -25.60
CA PHE A 766 -24.39 12.54 -26.60
C PHE A 766 -23.44 11.49 -26.03
N LYS A 767 -23.73 10.22 -26.32
CA LYS A 767 -22.99 9.08 -25.76
C LYS A 767 -21.92 8.56 -26.74
N GLY A 768 -20.73 8.28 -26.21
CA GLY A 768 -19.69 7.49 -26.86
C GLY A 768 -19.73 5.99 -26.47
N PRO A 769 -18.66 5.24 -26.77
CA PRO A 769 -17.37 5.69 -27.30
C PRO A 769 -17.48 6.12 -28.77
N CYS A 770 -16.79 7.21 -29.12
CA CYS A 770 -16.71 7.67 -30.50
C CYS A 770 -15.44 7.15 -31.18
N ALA A 771 -15.46 7.09 -32.52
CA ALA A 771 -14.33 6.75 -33.36
C ALA A 771 -13.17 7.76 -33.20
N GLU A 772 -11.94 7.32 -33.48
CA GLU A 772 -10.73 8.07 -33.16
C GLU A 772 -10.69 9.48 -33.82
N ARG A 773 -10.34 10.50 -33.02
CA ARG A 773 -10.13 11.92 -33.42
C ARG A 773 -11.38 12.69 -33.85
N LEU A 774 -12.48 12.56 -33.11
CA LEU A 774 -13.67 13.41 -33.26
C LEU A 774 -13.36 14.86 -32.84
N VAL A 775 -13.71 15.81 -33.70
CA VAL A 775 -13.71 17.25 -33.40
C VAL A 775 -15.16 17.74 -33.32
N ILE A 776 -15.50 18.45 -32.26
CA ILE A 776 -16.80 19.10 -32.06
C ILE A 776 -16.57 20.59 -32.29
N GLN A 777 -16.95 21.08 -33.46
CA GLN A 777 -16.83 22.48 -33.86
C GLN A 777 -18.15 23.21 -33.59
N ILE A 778 -18.16 24.11 -32.60
CA ILE A 778 -19.33 24.94 -32.27
C ILE A 778 -19.02 26.39 -32.64
N ASP A 779 -19.52 26.83 -33.80
CA ASP A 779 -19.38 28.21 -34.27
C ASP A 779 -20.72 28.99 -34.21
N GLY A 780 -21.84 28.27 -34.17
CA GLY A 780 -23.19 28.82 -34.00
C GLY A 780 -23.62 28.98 -32.54
N THR A 781 -24.89 29.30 -32.33
CA THR A 781 -25.48 29.37 -31.00
C THR A 781 -26.36 28.16 -30.74
N ILE A 782 -26.14 27.43 -29.64
CA ILE A 782 -27.06 26.40 -29.14
C ILE A 782 -27.84 27.00 -27.98
N VAL A 783 -29.17 26.95 -28.03
CA VAL A 783 -30.07 27.61 -27.07
C VAL A 783 -30.92 26.56 -26.37
N ALA A 784 -31.04 26.67 -25.04
CA ALA A 784 -31.90 25.81 -24.24
C ALA A 784 -33.36 26.31 -24.26
N PRO A 785 -34.34 25.43 -24.02
CA PRO A 785 -35.71 25.83 -23.71
C PRO A 785 -35.74 26.78 -22.50
N ASP A 786 -36.43 27.90 -22.66
CA ASP A 786 -36.54 28.94 -21.64
C ASP A 786 -37.64 28.65 -20.59
N GLU A 787 -38.61 27.80 -20.94
CA GLU A 787 -39.74 27.42 -20.08
C GLU A 787 -39.47 26.09 -19.33
N PRO A 788 -39.51 26.07 -17.98
CA PRO A 788 -39.28 24.86 -17.19
C PRO A 788 -40.20 23.67 -17.51
N LYS A 789 -41.43 23.96 -17.92
CA LYS A 789 -42.44 22.97 -18.35
C LYS A 789 -42.08 22.23 -19.64
N ASN A 790 -41.20 22.81 -20.46
CA ASN A 790 -40.77 22.24 -21.73
C ASN A 790 -39.50 21.37 -21.58
N TRP A 791 -38.99 21.25 -20.35
CA TRP A 791 -37.84 20.40 -20.04
C TRP A 791 -38.24 18.91 -19.97
N ASP A 792 -37.34 18.01 -20.36
CA ASP A 792 -37.60 16.57 -20.31
C ASP A 792 -37.91 16.11 -18.87
N PRO A 793 -39.11 15.57 -18.58
CA PRO A 793 -39.47 15.09 -17.25
C PRO A 793 -38.65 13.87 -16.79
N TYR A 794 -38.06 13.11 -17.72
CA TYR A 794 -37.19 11.96 -17.42
C TYR A 794 -35.73 12.36 -17.18
N LEU A 795 -35.32 13.55 -17.64
CA LEU A 795 -33.98 14.12 -17.46
C LEU A 795 -34.03 15.52 -16.80
N PRO A 796 -34.59 15.65 -15.59
CA PRO A 796 -34.76 16.95 -14.94
C PRO A 796 -33.44 17.58 -14.46
N ARG A 797 -32.28 17.04 -14.87
CA ARG A 797 -30.97 17.35 -14.27
C ARG A 797 -29.81 17.57 -15.26
N LEU A 798 -29.99 17.35 -16.55
CA LEU A 798 -28.91 17.48 -17.52
C LEU A 798 -29.49 18.07 -18.80
N TRP A 799 -28.82 19.07 -19.39
CA TRP A 799 -29.20 19.57 -20.71
C TRP A 799 -28.41 18.86 -21.81
N LEU A 800 -27.12 19.17 -21.98
CA LEU A 800 -26.25 18.54 -22.97
C LEU A 800 -25.24 17.64 -22.26
N ASP A 801 -25.49 16.33 -22.23
CA ASP A 801 -24.62 15.36 -21.54
C ASP A 801 -23.70 14.64 -22.52
N PHE A 802 -22.40 14.91 -22.43
CA PHE A 802 -21.36 14.27 -23.24
C PHE A 802 -20.65 13.21 -22.40
N SER A 803 -20.91 11.93 -22.68
CA SER A 803 -20.42 10.84 -21.83
C SER A 803 -19.64 9.77 -22.60
N LYS A 804 -18.66 9.15 -21.92
CA LYS A 804 -17.77 8.11 -22.46
C LYS A 804 -16.95 8.58 -23.68
N LEU A 805 -16.44 9.81 -23.63
CA LEU A 805 -15.60 10.35 -24.69
C LEU A 805 -14.13 9.93 -24.49
N ASN A 806 -13.39 9.82 -25.59
CA ASN A 806 -11.99 9.42 -25.60
C ASN A 806 -11.27 10.20 -26.72
N GLY A 807 -10.31 11.07 -26.37
CA GLY A 807 -9.48 11.77 -27.35
C GLY A 807 -10.26 12.80 -28.21
N VAL A 808 -11.21 13.52 -27.62
CA VAL A 808 -12.11 14.46 -28.31
C VAL A 808 -11.66 15.91 -28.10
N LEU A 809 -11.78 16.73 -29.15
CA LEU A 809 -11.53 18.18 -29.12
C LEU A 809 -12.84 18.93 -29.33
N PHE A 810 -13.24 19.75 -28.35
CA PHE A 810 -14.27 20.78 -28.49
C PHE A 810 -13.58 22.10 -28.83
N GLN A 811 -14.02 22.75 -29.89
CA GLN A 811 -13.45 24.04 -30.32
C GLN A 811 -14.48 24.91 -31.04
N GLY A 812 -14.23 26.21 -31.10
CA GLY A 812 -15.02 27.17 -31.87
C GLY A 812 -15.34 28.43 -31.06
N ASN A 813 -15.90 29.43 -31.72
CA ASN A 813 -16.27 30.71 -31.10
C ASN A 813 -17.78 30.84 -30.84
N GLY A 814 -18.48 29.72 -30.89
CA GLY A 814 -19.93 29.65 -30.71
C GLY A 814 -20.37 29.83 -29.26
N VAL A 815 -21.68 29.95 -29.10
CA VAL A 815 -22.32 30.25 -27.82
C VAL A 815 -23.23 29.09 -27.40
N ILE A 816 -23.10 28.63 -26.16
CA ILE A 816 -24.05 27.71 -25.52
C ILE A 816 -24.84 28.52 -24.50
N ASP A 817 -26.10 28.84 -24.83
CA ASP A 817 -26.99 29.66 -24.01
C ASP A 817 -28.01 28.79 -23.27
N GLY A 818 -27.93 28.80 -21.95
CA GLY A 818 -28.83 28.06 -21.07
C GLY A 818 -30.19 28.71 -20.83
N SER A 819 -30.50 29.89 -21.37
CA SER A 819 -31.83 30.51 -21.24
C SER A 819 -32.35 30.63 -19.79
N GLY A 820 -31.47 30.87 -18.82
CA GLY A 820 -31.77 30.78 -17.39
C GLY A 820 -32.67 31.88 -16.80
N SER A 821 -32.97 32.95 -17.53
CA SER A 821 -33.68 34.14 -16.99
C SER A 821 -35.03 33.82 -16.34
N LYS A 822 -35.90 33.06 -17.03
CA LYS A 822 -37.20 32.61 -16.51
C LYS A 822 -37.06 31.60 -15.36
N TRP A 823 -36.04 30.75 -15.43
CA TRP A 823 -35.71 29.79 -14.37
C TRP A 823 -35.31 30.49 -13.08
N TRP A 824 -34.45 31.50 -13.16
CA TRP A 824 -34.02 32.28 -12.02
C TRP A 824 -35.16 33.11 -11.43
N ALA A 825 -36.01 33.72 -12.26
CA ALA A 825 -37.19 34.45 -11.81
C ALA A 825 -38.19 33.55 -11.06
N SER A 826 -38.25 32.27 -11.43
CA SER A 826 -39.11 31.27 -10.78
C SER A 826 -38.50 30.66 -9.52
N SER A 827 -37.19 30.83 -9.30
CA SER A 827 -36.45 30.22 -8.18
C SER A 827 -36.92 30.73 -6.81
N CYS A 828 -37.06 29.81 -5.85
CA CYS A 828 -37.37 30.12 -4.46
C CYS A 828 -36.30 31.01 -3.78
N LYS A 829 -35.10 31.15 -4.36
CA LYS A 829 -34.08 32.11 -3.89
C LYS A 829 -34.45 33.57 -4.24
N LYS A 830 -35.19 33.81 -5.33
CA LYS A 830 -35.66 35.15 -5.76
C LYS A 830 -37.13 35.41 -5.37
N ASN A 831 -38.03 34.47 -5.65
CA ASN A 831 -39.44 34.60 -5.32
C ASN A 831 -39.85 33.62 -4.23
N LYS A 832 -39.82 34.08 -2.96
CA LYS A 832 -40.21 33.29 -1.78
C LYS A 832 -41.71 32.96 -1.72
N SER A 833 -42.52 33.44 -2.65
CA SER A 833 -43.99 33.25 -2.68
C SER A 833 -44.44 32.31 -3.80
N ASN A 834 -43.53 31.77 -4.62
CA ASN A 834 -43.87 30.93 -5.76
C ASN A 834 -44.30 29.52 -5.33
N VAL A 835 -45.56 29.18 -5.64
CA VAL A 835 -46.10 27.82 -5.61
C VAL A 835 -46.00 27.26 -7.03
N ILE A 836 -44.98 26.44 -7.32
CA ILE A 836 -44.89 25.76 -8.63
C ILE A 836 -45.68 24.44 -8.54
N LEU A 837 -46.85 24.43 -9.18
CA LEU A 837 -47.68 23.25 -9.44
C LEU A 837 -47.00 22.37 -10.50
N LEU A 838 -46.36 21.28 -10.08
CA LEU A 838 -45.99 20.16 -10.95
C LEU A 838 -46.69 18.89 -10.44
N ASN A 839 -47.89 18.65 -10.96
CA ASN A 839 -48.67 17.44 -10.75
C ASN A 839 -48.24 16.35 -11.74
N SER A 840 -47.71 15.23 -11.25
CA SER A 840 -48.30 13.90 -11.50
C SER A 840 -47.63 12.83 -10.66
N LEU A 841 -47.89 12.85 -9.34
CA LEU A 841 -48.33 11.71 -8.52
C LEU A 841 -48.26 12.10 -7.04
N GLN A 842 -49.44 12.47 -6.53
CA GLN A 842 -49.90 12.37 -5.14
C GLN A 842 -49.19 13.17 -4.00
N ILE A 843 -49.97 14.15 -3.53
CA ILE A 843 -50.23 14.65 -2.16
C ILE A 843 -49.47 15.87 -1.57
N TYR A 844 -50.30 16.89 -1.28
CA TYR A 844 -50.26 17.99 -0.28
C TYR A 844 -49.88 19.42 -0.73
N PRO A 845 -50.73 20.44 -0.44
CA PRO A 845 -50.49 21.84 -0.76
C PRO A 845 -49.87 22.58 0.43
N TYR A 846 -48.68 23.18 0.33
CA TYR A 846 -48.20 24.08 1.40
C TYR A 846 -47.37 25.26 0.89
N ASP A 847 -47.67 26.43 1.46
CA ASP A 847 -47.03 27.73 1.27
C ASP A 847 -45.56 27.75 1.73
N CYS A 848 -44.75 28.59 1.07
CA CYS A 848 -43.31 28.76 1.31
C CYS A 848 -42.88 29.36 2.67
N VAL A 849 -43.77 29.43 3.69
CA VAL A 849 -43.49 30.17 4.95
C VAL A 849 -43.38 29.30 6.21
N ALA A 850 -43.73 28.01 6.20
CA ALA A 850 -43.54 27.19 7.40
C ALA A 850 -43.42 25.70 7.09
N ILE A 851 -42.30 25.05 7.44
CA ILE A 851 -42.23 23.71 8.03
C ILE A 851 -40.78 23.45 8.51
N GLN A 852 -40.66 23.03 9.77
CA GLN A 852 -39.41 22.85 10.51
C GLN A 852 -39.04 21.37 10.74
N THR A 853 -39.70 20.40 10.11
CA THR A 853 -39.52 18.96 10.45
C THR A 853 -39.67 17.98 9.30
N VAL A 854 -39.83 18.47 8.07
CA VAL A 854 -39.44 17.76 6.85
C VAL A 854 -38.49 18.72 6.16
N LYS A 855 -37.25 18.30 5.87
CA LYS A 855 -36.22 19.16 5.27
C LYS A 855 -36.87 19.90 4.09
N CYS A 856 -37.08 21.22 4.23
CA CYS A 856 -37.11 22.15 3.11
C CYS A 856 -35.72 22.09 2.45
N ASN A 857 -35.38 20.95 1.85
CA ASN A 857 -34.46 20.88 0.74
C ASN A 857 -35.27 21.47 -0.41
N THR A 858 -35.39 22.80 -0.45
CA THR A 858 -36.13 23.48 -1.51
C THR A 858 -35.50 23.02 -2.81
N PHE A 859 -36.28 22.22 -3.54
CA PHE A 859 -35.97 21.60 -4.81
C PHE A 859 -35.24 22.58 -5.73
N LEU A 860 -33.94 22.38 -5.93
CA LEU A 860 -33.22 22.79 -7.12
C LEU A 860 -32.71 21.49 -7.72
N PHE A 861 -33.47 20.93 -8.66
CA PHE A 861 -33.02 19.83 -9.49
C PHE A 861 -31.67 20.25 -10.11
N LEU A 862 -30.62 19.44 -9.90
CA LEU A 862 -29.26 19.66 -10.39
C LEU A 862 -29.26 19.86 -11.91
N TYR A 863 -29.29 21.05 -12.51
CA TYR A 863 -29.23 21.25 -13.97
C TYR A 863 -27.79 21.57 -14.40
N SER A 864 -27.05 20.60 -14.96
CA SER A 864 -25.78 20.91 -15.63
C SER A 864 -25.99 21.19 -17.11
N LEU A 865 -25.40 22.28 -17.61
CA LEU A 865 -25.54 22.68 -19.01
C LEU A 865 -24.75 21.77 -19.96
N THR A 866 -23.50 21.48 -19.62
CA THR A 866 -22.64 20.53 -20.32
C THR A 866 -21.92 19.66 -19.28
N ALA A 867 -22.22 18.37 -19.26
CA ALA A 867 -21.53 17.43 -18.39
C ALA A 867 -20.58 16.58 -19.23
N LEU A 868 -19.29 16.60 -18.91
CA LEU A 868 -18.35 15.57 -19.35
C LEU A 868 -18.37 14.44 -18.31
N GLN A 869 -18.83 13.24 -18.68
CA GLN A 869 -18.95 12.11 -17.75
C GLN A 869 -18.19 10.86 -18.22
N ARG A 870 -17.37 10.26 -17.34
CA ARG A 870 -16.70 8.96 -17.58
C ARG A 870 -15.81 8.93 -18.83
N SER A 871 -15.11 10.02 -19.11
CA SER A 871 -14.15 10.07 -20.22
C SER A 871 -12.81 9.50 -19.79
N THR A 872 -12.24 8.65 -20.66
CA THR A 872 -10.96 7.97 -20.47
C THR A 872 -10.05 8.35 -21.65
N ASN A 873 -8.94 9.06 -21.38
CA ASN A 873 -8.04 9.79 -22.30
C ASN A 873 -8.37 11.27 -22.53
N THR A 874 -7.38 12.04 -23.00
CA THR A 874 -7.39 13.51 -23.02
C THR A 874 -8.58 14.12 -23.78
N VAL A 875 -9.39 14.91 -23.08
CA VAL A 875 -10.42 15.76 -23.68
C VAL A 875 -9.96 17.21 -23.63
N LYS A 876 -10.04 17.92 -24.76
CA LYS A 876 -9.64 19.33 -24.88
C LYS A 876 -10.86 20.19 -25.21
N ILE A 877 -11.00 21.35 -24.57
CA ILE A 877 -12.05 22.34 -24.83
C ILE A 877 -11.40 23.70 -25.02
N GLU A 878 -11.69 24.38 -26.13
CA GLU A 878 -11.06 25.65 -26.50
C GLU A 878 -12.07 26.68 -27.05
N GLY A 879 -12.02 27.93 -26.57
CA GLY A 879 -12.65 29.10 -27.21
C GLY A 879 -14.17 29.28 -27.07
N LEU A 880 -14.86 28.36 -26.38
CA LEU A 880 -16.33 28.40 -26.27
C LEU A 880 -16.85 29.48 -25.32
N THR A 881 -18.02 30.04 -25.63
CA THR A 881 -18.78 30.88 -24.70
C THR A 881 -19.97 30.12 -24.12
N ILE A 882 -20.07 30.02 -22.80
CA ILE A 882 -21.16 29.35 -22.09
C ILE A 882 -21.87 30.39 -21.22
N GLN A 883 -23.16 30.62 -21.47
CA GLN A 883 -23.89 31.69 -20.80
C GLN A 883 -25.25 31.28 -20.25
N ASN A 884 -25.72 32.06 -19.29
CA ASN A 884 -27.06 32.02 -18.72
C ASN A 884 -27.55 30.63 -18.32
N SER A 885 -26.69 29.81 -17.74
CA SER A 885 -27.08 28.47 -17.31
C SER A 885 -28.09 28.49 -16.17
N GLN A 886 -29.04 27.57 -16.19
CA GLN A 886 -30.07 27.49 -15.14
C GLN A 886 -29.45 27.23 -13.76
N GLN A 887 -28.34 26.48 -13.67
CA GLN A 887 -27.64 26.19 -12.40
C GLN A 887 -26.13 25.94 -12.50
N MET A 888 -25.59 25.15 -13.44
CA MET A 888 -24.12 25.00 -13.56
C MET A 888 -23.73 25.13 -15.03
N HIS A 889 -22.77 26.00 -15.33
CA HIS A 889 -22.38 26.28 -16.72
C HIS A 889 -21.59 25.14 -17.34
N PHE A 890 -20.53 24.71 -16.67
CA PHE A 890 -19.67 23.64 -17.17
C PHE A 890 -19.36 22.65 -16.06
N VAL A 891 -19.67 21.37 -16.28
CA VAL A 891 -19.48 20.31 -15.28
C VAL A 891 -18.50 19.27 -15.79
N ILE A 892 -17.38 19.12 -15.07
CA ILE A 892 -16.40 18.05 -15.28
C ILE A 892 -16.64 17.02 -14.17
N SER A 893 -17.19 15.87 -14.53
CA SER A 893 -17.55 14.84 -13.55
C SER A 893 -16.97 13.47 -13.89
N ARG A 894 -16.37 12.79 -12.91
CA ARG A 894 -15.88 11.41 -13.07
C ARG A 894 -15.01 11.22 -14.31
N SER A 895 -14.13 12.18 -14.56
CA SER A 895 -13.34 12.24 -15.79
C SER A 895 -11.86 12.39 -15.47
N ASP A 896 -11.02 11.89 -16.38
CA ASP A 896 -9.57 12.01 -16.29
C ASP A 896 -9.01 12.82 -17.47
N SER A 897 -7.95 13.59 -17.24
CA SER A 897 -7.18 14.26 -18.28
C SER A 897 -7.98 15.29 -19.11
N VAL A 898 -8.68 16.21 -18.44
CA VAL A 898 -9.49 17.26 -19.11
C VAL A 898 -8.74 18.59 -19.16
N ARG A 899 -8.65 19.21 -20.33
CA ARG A 899 -8.03 20.53 -20.52
C ARG A 899 -9.04 21.53 -21.07
N VAL A 900 -9.20 22.66 -20.39
CA VAL A 900 -10.10 23.76 -20.76
C VAL A 900 -9.26 25.01 -20.94
N SER A 901 -9.29 25.60 -22.13
CA SER A 901 -8.55 26.82 -22.47
C SER A 901 -9.47 27.87 -23.12
N ASP A 902 -9.24 29.14 -22.83
CA ASP A 902 -9.93 30.28 -23.48
C ASP A 902 -11.47 30.23 -23.42
N VAL A 903 -12.03 29.62 -22.37
CA VAL A 903 -13.49 29.53 -22.19
C VAL A 903 -14.03 30.77 -21.46
N LEU A 904 -15.09 31.34 -22.02
CA LEU A 904 -15.86 32.43 -21.41
C LEU A 904 -17.13 31.89 -20.78
N VAL A 905 -17.31 32.12 -19.48
CA VAL A 905 -18.55 31.81 -18.76
C VAL A 905 -19.18 33.09 -18.25
N SER A 906 -20.46 33.33 -18.58
CA SER A 906 -21.16 34.55 -18.17
C SER A 906 -22.62 34.34 -17.78
N ALA A 907 -23.00 34.81 -16.60
CA ALA A 907 -24.37 34.99 -16.16
C ALA A 907 -24.49 36.25 -15.27
N PRO A 908 -25.71 36.78 -15.06
CA PRO A 908 -25.93 37.89 -14.13
C PRO A 908 -25.42 37.58 -12.72
N GLU A 909 -24.87 38.57 -12.02
CA GLU A 909 -24.38 38.45 -10.63
C GLU A 909 -25.47 37.96 -9.66
N ASP A 910 -26.73 38.30 -9.94
CA ASP A 910 -27.86 37.88 -9.11
C ASP A 910 -28.44 36.51 -9.51
N SER A 911 -27.80 35.78 -10.42
CA SER A 911 -28.27 34.46 -10.86
C SER A 911 -28.11 33.42 -9.74
N PRO A 912 -29.19 32.80 -9.26
CA PRO A 912 -29.14 31.95 -8.07
C PRO A 912 -28.47 30.60 -8.34
N ASN A 913 -27.47 30.26 -7.53
CA ASN A 913 -26.84 28.93 -7.51
C ASN A 913 -26.13 28.56 -8.82
N THR A 914 -25.61 29.56 -9.54
CA THR A 914 -24.95 29.40 -10.84
C THR A 914 -23.45 29.22 -10.71
N ASP A 915 -22.99 27.98 -10.54
CA ASP A 915 -21.54 27.71 -10.59
C ASP A 915 -21.05 27.88 -12.04
N GLY A 916 -19.83 28.42 -12.18
CA GLY A 916 -19.16 28.54 -13.48
C GLY A 916 -18.64 27.18 -13.95
N ILE A 917 -17.42 26.84 -13.55
CA ILE A 917 -16.83 25.52 -13.81
C ILE A 917 -16.86 24.68 -12.54
N HIS A 918 -17.63 23.59 -12.57
CA HIS A 918 -17.79 22.65 -11.46
C HIS A 918 -17.02 21.36 -11.73
N ILE A 919 -16.18 20.95 -10.78
CA ILE A 919 -15.31 19.77 -10.89
C ILE A 919 -15.64 18.79 -9.75
N SER A 920 -16.02 17.56 -10.12
CA SER A 920 -16.40 16.51 -9.18
C SER A 920 -15.84 15.15 -9.59
N GLY A 921 -15.24 14.40 -8.67
CA GLY A 921 -14.79 13.03 -8.93
C GLY A 921 -13.77 12.90 -10.06
N SER A 922 -13.02 13.96 -10.36
CA SER A 922 -12.20 14.05 -11.58
C SER A 922 -10.72 14.26 -11.26
N THR A 923 -9.84 13.72 -12.10
CA THR A 923 -8.39 13.83 -11.93
C THR A 923 -7.69 14.39 -13.17
N ASN A 924 -6.51 14.99 -12.99
CA ASN A 924 -5.72 15.60 -14.06
C ASN A 924 -6.48 16.66 -14.88
N VAL A 925 -7.14 17.61 -14.20
CA VAL A 925 -7.90 18.70 -14.87
C VAL A 925 -7.04 19.95 -14.94
N VAL A 926 -6.96 20.57 -16.13
CA VAL A 926 -6.26 21.85 -16.35
C VAL A 926 -7.24 22.90 -16.85
N LEU A 927 -7.36 24.03 -16.16
CA LEU A 927 -8.09 25.22 -16.60
C LEU A 927 -7.08 26.33 -16.91
N GLN A 928 -7.17 26.94 -18.07
CA GLN A 928 -6.20 27.94 -18.50
C GLN A 928 -6.90 29.08 -19.25
N ASP A 929 -6.52 30.32 -18.99
CA ASP A 929 -7.03 31.49 -19.75
C ASP A 929 -8.57 31.67 -19.72
N CYS A 930 -9.23 31.13 -18.69
CA CYS A 930 -10.69 31.20 -18.58
C CYS A 930 -11.17 32.50 -17.93
N LYS A 931 -12.27 33.06 -18.46
CA LYS A 931 -12.96 34.21 -17.90
C LYS A 931 -14.35 33.82 -17.42
N ILE A 932 -14.61 33.97 -16.13
CA ILE A 932 -15.81 33.42 -15.49
C ILE A 932 -16.49 34.50 -14.64
N GLY A 933 -17.76 34.79 -14.93
CA GLY A 933 -18.61 35.65 -14.11
C GLY A 933 -20.00 35.04 -13.95
N THR A 934 -20.41 34.74 -12.73
CA THR A 934 -21.68 34.08 -12.41
C THR A 934 -22.23 34.59 -11.08
N GLY A 935 -23.36 34.06 -10.61
CA GLY A 935 -23.94 34.42 -9.32
C GLY A 935 -23.55 33.52 -8.14
N ASP A 936 -22.72 32.48 -8.36
CA ASP A 936 -22.17 31.61 -7.33
C ASP A 936 -20.66 31.37 -7.57
N ASP A 937 -20.11 30.19 -7.31
CA ASP A 937 -18.67 29.94 -7.40
C ASP A 937 -18.20 29.98 -8.87
N CYS A 938 -17.19 30.80 -9.19
CA CYS A 938 -16.60 30.83 -10.54
C CYS A 938 -16.00 29.46 -10.89
N VAL A 939 -15.25 28.89 -9.94
CA VAL A 939 -14.77 27.52 -10.01
C VAL A 939 -15.11 26.84 -8.70
N SER A 940 -15.79 25.70 -8.77
CA SER A 940 -16.11 24.87 -7.61
C SER A 940 -15.49 23.48 -7.75
N ILE A 941 -14.69 23.10 -6.76
CA ILE A 941 -14.01 21.80 -6.68
C ILE A 941 -14.61 21.03 -5.50
N VAL A 942 -15.15 19.85 -5.77
CA VAL A 942 -15.84 19.03 -4.77
C VAL A 942 -15.22 17.63 -4.66
N ASN A 943 -15.89 16.74 -3.93
CA ASN A 943 -15.41 15.41 -3.56
C ASN A 943 -14.77 14.60 -4.71
N ASP A 944 -13.79 13.77 -4.35
CA ASP A 944 -13.02 12.82 -5.15
C ASP A 944 -12.28 13.47 -6.33
N SER A 945 -11.84 14.72 -6.14
CA SER A 945 -11.10 15.48 -7.15
C SER A 945 -9.62 15.58 -6.81
N SER A 946 -8.74 15.33 -7.78
CA SER A 946 -7.28 15.37 -7.55
C SER A 946 -6.49 15.92 -8.73
N ASN A 947 -5.31 16.50 -8.48
CA ASN A 947 -4.43 17.05 -9.52
C ASN A 947 -5.15 18.06 -10.45
N ILE A 948 -5.71 19.11 -9.84
CA ILE A 948 -6.41 20.19 -10.54
C ILE A 948 -5.46 21.38 -10.66
N LYS A 949 -5.17 21.80 -11.89
CA LYS A 949 -4.29 22.95 -12.18
C LYS A 949 -5.10 24.06 -12.83
N MET A 950 -4.91 25.28 -12.37
CA MET A 950 -5.59 26.47 -12.88
C MET A 950 -4.56 27.55 -13.13
N LYS A 951 -4.52 28.12 -14.34
CA LYS A 951 -3.60 29.21 -14.70
C LYS A 951 -4.31 30.37 -15.41
N ARG A 952 -4.01 31.61 -15.03
CA ARG A 952 -4.59 32.83 -15.62
C ARG A 952 -6.13 32.83 -15.62
N ILE A 953 -6.72 32.69 -14.42
CA ILE A 953 -8.18 32.70 -14.24
C ILE A 953 -8.68 34.11 -13.93
N PHE A 954 -9.63 34.63 -14.71
CA PHE A 954 -10.38 35.83 -14.36
C PHE A 954 -11.72 35.43 -13.75
N CYS A 955 -11.98 35.82 -12.50
CA CYS A 955 -13.22 35.50 -11.80
C CYS A 955 -13.90 36.76 -11.28
N GLY A 956 -15.13 37.01 -11.72
CA GLY A 956 -15.90 38.15 -11.23
C GLY A 956 -16.90 38.72 -12.24
N PRO A 957 -18.10 39.12 -11.79
CA PRO A 957 -18.64 39.01 -10.42
C PRO A 957 -18.97 37.53 -10.04
N GLY A 958 -19.17 37.25 -8.73
CA GLY A 958 -19.51 35.90 -8.23
C GLY A 958 -19.04 35.61 -6.80
N HIS A 959 -18.99 34.34 -6.38
CA HIS A 959 -18.53 33.91 -5.06
C HIS A 959 -17.04 33.65 -4.95
N GLY A 960 -16.28 33.60 -6.05
CA GLY A 960 -14.85 33.31 -6.04
C GLY A 960 -14.50 31.88 -6.46
N ILE A 961 -13.34 31.40 -6.02
CA ILE A 961 -12.86 30.04 -6.26
C ILE A 961 -13.00 29.24 -4.97
N SER A 962 -13.75 28.15 -5.02
CA SER A 962 -14.12 27.38 -3.83
C SER A 962 -13.80 25.89 -3.95
N ILE A 963 -13.11 25.35 -2.93
CA ILE A 963 -13.05 23.91 -2.65
C ILE A 963 -14.11 23.64 -1.58
N GLY A 964 -15.15 22.86 -1.89
CA GLY A 964 -16.32 22.91 -1.01
C GLY A 964 -17.37 21.84 -1.13
N SER A 965 -18.38 21.96 -0.26
CA SER A 965 -19.48 21.00 -0.09
C SER A 965 -19.00 19.61 0.36
N LEU A 966 -17.83 19.56 0.99
CA LEU A 966 -17.19 18.35 1.46
C LEU A 966 -17.77 17.91 2.80
N GLY A 967 -18.00 16.61 2.96
CA GLY A 967 -18.47 16.01 4.21
C GLY A 967 -19.96 16.20 4.53
N LYS A 968 -20.76 16.65 3.55
CA LYS A 968 -22.22 16.82 3.74
C LYS A 968 -22.89 15.50 4.12
N ASP A 969 -23.86 15.54 5.03
CA ASP A 969 -24.56 14.35 5.56
C ASP A 969 -23.59 13.28 6.13
N ASN A 970 -22.51 13.71 6.79
CA ASN A 970 -21.46 12.87 7.39
C ASN A 970 -20.71 11.97 6.38
N SER A 971 -20.70 12.37 5.10
CA SER A 971 -19.96 11.66 4.06
C SER A 971 -18.44 11.80 4.21
N THR A 972 -17.72 10.85 3.61
CA THR A 972 -16.27 10.96 3.41
C THR A 972 -16.02 11.82 2.18
N SER A 973 -15.06 12.76 2.26
CA SER A 973 -14.67 13.54 1.11
C SER A 973 -13.16 13.76 0.97
N THR A 974 -12.65 13.65 -0.25
CA THR A 974 -11.22 13.81 -0.56
C THR A 974 -10.98 14.83 -1.66
N VAL A 975 -10.04 15.75 -1.45
CA VAL A 975 -9.53 16.68 -2.48
C VAL A 975 -8.02 16.81 -2.33
N THR A 976 -7.24 16.61 -3.40
CA THR A 976 -5.77 16.71 -3.32
C THR A 976 -5.11 17.42 -4.50
N LYS A 977 -3.94 18.00 -4.27
CA LYS A 977 -3.08 18.55 -5.34
C LYS A 977 -3.82 19.58 -6.20
N VAL A 978 -4.33 20.63 -5.58
CA VAL A 978 -5.00 21.74 -6.29
C VAL A 978 -4.04 22.91 -6.38
N VAL A 979 -3.74 23.38 -7.59
CA VAL A 979 -2.84 24.51 -7.84
C VAL A 979 -3.58 25.57 -8.63
N LEU A 980 -3.61 26.79 -8.10
CA LEU A 980 -4.01 27.99 -8.82
C LEU A 980 -2.80 28.91 -8.92
N ASP A 981 -2.28 29.10 -10.13
CA ASP A 981 -1.22 30.05 -10.43
C ASP A 981 -1.77 31.18 -11.30
N THR A 982 -1.68 32.42 -10.82
CA THR A 982 -2.13 33.61 -11.54
C THR A 982 -3.66 33.68 -11.67
N ALA A 983 -4.30 34.51 -10.85
CA ALA A 983 -5.72 34.78 -10.96
C ALA A 983 -6.05 36.23 -10.63
N PHE A 984 -7.10 36.76 -11.26
CA PHE A 984 -7.64 38.09 -10.97
C PHE A 984 -9.10 37.98 -10.55
N LEU A 985 -9.38 38.31 -9.29
CA LEU A 985 -10.71 38.24 -8.69
C LEU A 985 -11.26 39.64 -8.47
N ARG A 986 -12.45 39.93 -9.02
CA ARG A 986 -13.05 41.28 -8.94
C ARG A 986 -14.53 41.25 -8.59
N GLU A 987 -14.93 42.10 -7.64
CA GLU A 987 -16.32 42.21 -7.17
C GLU A 987 -16.92 40.84 -6.77
N THR A 988 -16.14 40.00 -6.09
CA THR A 988 -16.60 38.69 -5.62
C THR A 988 -16.93 38.68 -4.12
N THR A 989 -17.86 37.83 -3.70
CA THR A 989 -18.22 37.65 -2.28
C THR A 989 -17.12 36.92 -1.49
N ASN A 990 -16.37 36.02 -2.12
CA ASN A 990 -15.19 35.39 -1.52
C ASN A 990 -14.04 35.39 -2.55
N GLY A 991 -12.82 35.28 -2.04
CA GLY A 991 -11.65 35.09 -2.89
C GLY A 991 -11.38 33.59 -3.06
N LEU A 992 -10.52 33.07 -2.19
CA LEU A 992 -10.06 31.69 -2.16
C LEU A 992 -10.64 31.00 -0.93
N ARG A 993 -11.54 30.04 -1.15
CA ARG A 993 -12.37 29.47 -0.08
C ARG A 993 -12.25 27.95 0.00
N ILE A 994 -12.07 27.42 1.21
CA ILE A 994 -12.23 26.00 1.53
C ILE A 994 -13.39 25.86 2.53
N LYS A 995 -14.43 25.09 2.20
CA LYS A 995 -15.64 24.92 3.04
C LYS A 995 -15.98 23.44 3.27
N THR A 996 -16.13 23.03 4.53
CA THR A 996 -16.47 21.64 4.88
C THR A 996 -17.58 21.59 5.93
N TRP A 997 -18.38 20.52 5.90
CA TRP A 997 -19.41 20.25 6.89
C TRP A 997 -18.83 19.56 8.12
N GLN A 998 -19.31 19.95 9.30
CA GLN A 998 -19.12 19.18 10.53
C GLN A 998 -19.82 17.82 10.41
N GLY A 999 -19.16 16.76 10.88
CA GLY A 999 -19.62 15.37 10.80
C GLY A 999 -19.00 14.56 9.66
N GLY A 1000 -18.39 15.24 8.67
CA GLY A 1000 -17.72 14.61 7.54
C GLY A 1000 -16.38 13.96 7.91
N HIS A 1001 -15.88 13.12 7.00
CA HIS A 1001 -14.58 12.43 7.11
C HIS A 1001 -13.75 12.65 5.84
N GLY A 1002 -12.49 12.20 5.82
CA GLY A 1002 -11.59 12.39 4.68
C GLY A 1002 -10.71 13.64 4.82
N TYR A 1003 -10.16 14.16 3.73
CA TYR A 1003 -9.14 15.21 3.78
C TYR A 1003 -9.10 16.14 2.55
N VAL A 1004 -8.63 17.37 2.77
CA VAL A 1004 -8.17 18.33 1.76
C VAL A 1004 -6.68 18.58 2.00
N ARG A 1005 -5.81 18.17 1.07
CA ARG A 1005 -4.34 18.35 1.21
C ARG A 1005 -3.62 18.76 -0.07
N GLY A 1006 -2.50 19.46 0.08
CA GLY A 1006 -1.66 19.90 -1.03
C GLY A 1006 -2.36 20.92 -1.92
N VAL A 1007 -2.92 21.96 -1.32
CA VAL A 1007 -3.57 23.07 -2.05
C VAL A 1007 -2.63 24.27 -2.08
N ARG A 1008 -2.37 24.81 -3.26
CA ARG A 1008 -1.57 26.03 -3.44
C ARG A 1008 -2.34 27.07 -4.23
N PHE A 1009 -2.46 28.25 -3.66
CA PHE A 1009 -2.94 29.44 -4.34
C PHE A 1009 -1.80 30.45 -4.44
N GLU A 1010 -1.40 30.79 -5.67
CA GLU A 1010 -0.27 31.67 -5.93
C GLU A 1010 -0.57 32.75 -6.98
N ASN A 1011 0.07 33.91 -6.81
CA ASN A 1011 0.00 35.04 -7.73
C ASN A 1011 -1.44 35.56 -7.96
N VAL A 1012 -2.19 35.78 -6.88
CA VAL A 1012 -3.60 36.18 -6.94
C VAL A 1012 -3.77 37.67 -6.66
N ALA A 1013 -4.38 38.39 -7.59
CA ALA A 1013 -4.74 39.80 -7.44
C ALA A 1013 -6.25 39.94 -7.18
N MET A 1014 -6.62 40.80 -6.22
CA MET A 1014 -8.01 40.97 -5.78
C MET A 1014 -8.47 42.43 -5.82
N GLU A 1015 -9.64 42.70 -6.39
CA GLU A 1015 -10.27 44.03 -6.42
C GLU A 1015 -11.68 43.96 -5.82
N ASN A 1016 -11.89 44.68 -4.71
CA ASN A 1016 -13.19 44.80 -4.05
C ASN A 1016 -13.83 43.45 -3.63
N VAL A 1017 -13.01 42.45 -3.27
CA VAL A 1017 -13.46 41.12 -2.82
C VAL A 1017 -13.97 41.19 -1.37
N VAL A 1018 -15.13 40.61 -1.05
CA VAL A 1018 -15.68 40.75 0.32
C VAL A 1018 -14.85 39.95 1.33
N ASN A 1019 -14.61 38.66 1.09
CA ASN A 1019 -13.85 37.78 1.99
C ASN A 1019 -12.69 37.10 1.25
N PRO A 1020 -11.50 37.71 1.21
CA PRO A 1020 -10.35 37.25 0.41
C PRO A 1020 -9.90 35.81 0.64
N ILE A 1021 -9.62 35.40 1.87
CA ILE A 1021 -9.07 34.06 2.19
C ILE A 1021 -9.91 33.43 3.30
N ILE A 1022 -10.48 32.25 3.02
CA ILE A 1022 -11.38 31.56 3.96
C ILE A 1022 -11.10 30.06 4.01
N ILE A 1023 -10.96 29.53 5.22
CA ILE A 1023 -11.16 28.12 5.56
C ILE A 1023 -12.29 28.06 6.59
N ASP A 1024 -13.35 27.31 6.30
CA ASP A 1024 -14.52 27.19 7.16
C ASP A 1024 -14.98 25.72 7.27
N GLN A 1025 -14.58 25.05 8.35
CA GLN A 1025 -15.02 23.69 8.69
C GLN A 1025 -16.37 23.65 9.42
N PHE A 1026 -17.00 24.80 9.67
CA PHE A 1026 -18.32 24.92 10.29
C PHE A 1026 -19.39 25.36 9.28
N TYR A 1027 -19.14 25.13 8.00
CA TYR A 1027 -20.06 25.52 6.94
C TYR A 1027 -21.44 24.86 7.12
N CYS A 1028 -22.49 25.65 6.95
CA CYS A 1028 -23.88 25.23 7.09
C CYS A 1028 -24.75 26.00 6.07
N ASP A 1029 -25.54 25.29 5.27
CA ASP A 1029 -26.43 25.88 4.25
C ASP A 1029 -27.82 26.28 4.80
N SER A 1030 -27.99 26.25 6.13
CA SER A 1030 -29.23 26.56 6.84
C SER A 1030 -29.15 27.89 7.59
N PRO A 1031 -30.26 28.66 7.68
CA PRO A 1031 -30.33 29.86 8.52
C PRO A 1031 -30.19 29.56 10.02
N LYS A 1032 -30.36 28.31 10.43
CA LYS A 1032 -30.00 27.84 11.78
C LYS A 1032 -28.60 27.24 11.75
N THR A 1033 -27.76 27.62 12.71
CA THR A 1033 -26.44 27.04 12.89
C THR A 1033 -26.52 25.52 13.00
N CYS A 1034 -25.78 24.81 12.15
CA CYS A 1034 -25.65 23.37 12.21
C CYS A 1034 -25.07 22.95 13.57
N LYS A 1035 -25.47 21.78 14.06
CA LYS A 1035 -24.91 21.24 15.31
C LYS A 1035 -23.43 20.96 15.10
N ASN A 1036 -22.59 21.42 16.01
CA ASN A 1036 -21.18 21.02 16.05
C ASN A 1036 -21.11 19.50 16.27
N GLN A 1037 -20.24 18.83 15.52
CA GLN A 1037 -20.02 17.40 15.61
C GLN A 1037 -18.55 17.14 15.95
N THR A 1038 -18.20 15.90 16.28
CA THR A 1038 -16.83 15.56 16.69
C THR A 1038 -15.91 15.22 15.52
N SER A 1039 -16.44 15.00 14.32
CA SER A 1039 -15.68 14.77 13.08
C SER A 1039 -15.79 15.96 12.13
N ALA A 1040 -14.79 16.12 11.26
CA ALA A 1040 -14.80 17.03 10.11
C ALA A 1040 -13.81 16.51 9.06
N VAL A 1041 -13.93 16.98 7.83
CA VAL A 1041 -12.93 16.73 6.78
C VAL A 1041 -11.62 17.41 7.18
N GLU A 1042 -10.53 16.65 7.28
CA GLU A 1042 -9.21 17.18 7.67
C GLU A 1042 -8.69 18.17 6.62
N ILE A 1043 -8.06 19.26 7.05
CA ILE A 1043 -7.48 20.25 6.13
C ILE A 1043 -6.01 20.46 6.51
N SER A 1044 -5.11 20.11 5.60
CA SER A 1044 -3.67 20.22 5.84
C SER A 1044 -2.91 20.65 4.58
N GLU A 1045 -1.68 21.16 4.73
CA GLU A 1045 -0.79 21.50 3.61
C GLU A 1045 -1.40 22.52 2.64
N ILE A 1046 -1.85 23.66 3.17
CA ILE A 1046 -2.48 24.74 2.39
C ILE A 1046 -1.51 25.92 2.29
N THR A 1047 -1.11 26.29 1.08
CA THR A 1047 -0.19 27.40 0.82
C THR A 1047 -0.90 28.55 0.11
N TYR A 1048 -0.77 29.76 0.65
CA TYR A 1048 -1.16 31.01 0.02
C TYR A 1048 0.11 31.85 -0.23
N ARG A 1049 0.39 32.19 -1.49
CA ARG A 1049 1.63 32.90 -1.89
C ARG A 1049 1.34 34.07 -2.82
N ASN A 1050 2.01 35.21 -2.63
CA ASN A 1050 1.92 36.37 -3.51
C ASN A 1050 0.46 36.81 -3.77
N ILE A 1051 -0.31 37.06 -2.72
CA ILE A 1051 -1.72 37.45 -2.82
C ILE A 1051 -1.85 38.90 -2.42
N SER A 1052 -2.41 39.74 -3.29
CA SER A 1052 -2.57 41.16 -3.00
C SER A 1052 -3.91 41.69 -3.46
N GLY A 1053 -4.42 42.74 -2.79
CA GLY A 1053 -5.65 43.38 -3.24
C GLY A 1053 -6.47 44.08 -2.16
N THR A 1054 -7.72 44.37 -2.50
CA THR A 1054 -8.64 45.11 -1.63
C THR A 1054 -9.82 44.27 -1.13
N THR A 1055 -10.17 44.44 0.15
CA THR A 1055 -11.27 43.75 0.83
C THR A 1055 -12.40 44.68 1.27
N LYS A 1056 -13.65 44.19 1.28
CA LYS A 1056 -14.80 44.89 1.91
C LYS A 1056 -15.01 44.48 3.38
N SER A 1057 -14.67 43.25 3.76
CA SER A 1057 -14.76 42.76 5.15
C SER A 1057 -13.62 43.27 6.02
N SER A 1058 -13.88 43.47 7.32
CA SER A 1058 -12.84 43.74 8.32
C SER A 1058 -11.99 42.50 8.62
N LYS A 1059 -12.54 41.30 8.44
CA LYS A 1059 -11.81 40.03 8.55
C LYS A 1059 -11.40 39.58 7.15
N ALA A 1060 -10.20 39.97 6.73
CA ALA A 1060 -9.69 39.68 5.40
C ALA A 1060 -9.31 38.19 5.24
N MET A 1061 -8.79 37.60 6.33
CA MET A 1061 -8.41 36.19 6.40
C MET A 1061 -9.16 35.50 7.55
N LYS A 1062 -9.83 34.38 7.27
CA LYS A 1062 -10.62 33.61 8.26
C LYS A 1062 -10.26 32.12 8.18
N PHE A 1063 -9.67 31.57 9.24
CA PHE A 1063 -9.37 30.15 9.41
C PHE A 1063 -10.20 29.59 10.56
N ALA A 1064 -11.40 29.08 10.27
CA ALA A 1064 -12.32 28.54 11.25
C ALA A 1064 -12.32 27.00 11.17
N CYS A 1065 -11.48 26.36 11.98
CA CYS A 1065 -11.30 24.91 12.00
C CYS A 1065 -11.87 24.28 13.28
N SER A 1066 -12.21 23.00 13.22
CA SER A 1066 -12.76 22.20 14.31
C SER A 1066 -11.75 22.01 15.42
N ASP A 1067 -12.20 22.03 16.68
CA ASP A 1067 -11.34 21.76 17.83
C ASP A 1067 -10.93 20.28 17.91
N THR A 1068 -11.72 19.39 17.32
CA THR A 1068 -11.45 17.95 17.27
C THR A 1068 -10.63 17.54 16.05
N VAL A 1069 -10.71 18.31 14.95
CA VAL A 1069 -9.99 18.08 13.70
C VAL A 1069 -9.38 19.41 13.22
N PRO A 1070 -8.31 19.89 13.88
CA PRO A 1070 -7.71 21.19 13.59
C PRO A 1070 -7.08 21.23 12.20
N CYS A 1071 -7.03 22.42 11.58
CA CYS A 1071 -6.28 22.60 10.33
C CYS A 1071 -4.78 22.74 10.63
N ASN A 1072 -3.93 22.06 9.86
CA ASN A 1072 -2.47 22.05 10.09
C ASN A 1072 -1.69 22.48 8.84
N ASN A 1073 -0.45 22.94 9.01
CA ASN A 1073 0.46 23.31 7.93
C ASN A 1073 -0.14 24.35 6.95
N ILE A 1074 -0.77 25.39 7.47
CA ILE A 1074 -1.17 26.56 6.68
C ILE A 1074 0.04 27.49 6.51
N VAL A 1075 0.45 27.76 5.27
CA VAL A 1075 1.61 28.59 4.96
C VAL A 1075 1.15 29.86 4.25
N LEU A 1076 1.54 31.02 4.79
CA LEU A 1076 1.28 32.33 4.20
C LEU A 1076 2.59 32.98 3.75
N SER A 1077 2.66 33.43 2.50
CA SER A 1077 3.84 34.11 1.98
C SER A 1077 3.45 35.30 1.12
N ASN A 1078 4.02 36.48 1.40
CA ASN A 1078 3.79 37.70 0.60
C ASN A 1078 2.28 37.99 0.38
N ILE A 1079 1.54 38.11 1.48
CA ILE A 1079 0.11 38.47 1.48
C ILE A 1079 -0.01 39.97 1.79
N ASN A 1080 -0.67 40.74 0.93
CA ASN A 1080 -0.99 42.15 1.19
C ASN A 1080 -2.45 42.48 0.84
N LEU A 1081 -3.33 42.40 1.85
CA LEU A 1081 -4.76 42.66 1.70
C LEU A 1081 -5.14 43.91 2.48
N GLU A 1082 -5.72 44.90 1.79
CA GLU A 1082 -6.04 46.20 2.37
C GLU A 1082 -7.54 46.50 2.30
N LYS A 1083 -8.05 47.29 3.24
CA LYS A 1083 -9.40 47.83 3.17
C LYS A 1083 -9.33 49.33 2.94
N LYS A 1084 -10.12 49.83 1.98
CA LYS A 1084 -10.14 51.27 1.62
C LYS A 1084 -10.50 52.17 2.83
N ASP A 1085 -11.40 51.70 3.71
CA ASP A 1085 -11.92 52.47 4.85
C ASP A 1085 -11.82 51.69 6.17
N GLY A 1086 -10.60 51.42 6.66
CA GLY A 1086 -10.38 50.90 8.02
C GLY A 1086 -9.32 49.80 8.12
N THR A 1087 -9.23 49.19 9.30
CA THR A 1087 -8.26 48.12 9.55
C THR A 1087 -8.76 46.76 9.08
N VAL A 1088 -7.82 45.94 8.63
CA VAL A 1088 -8.01 44.53 8.27
C VAL A 1088 -7.43 43.63 9.36
N ALA A 1089 -8.05 42.47 9.59
CA ALA A 1089 -7.62 41.52 10.60
C ALA A 1089 -7.71 40.06 10.11
N THR A 1090 -6.98 39.19 10.79
CA THR A 1090 -6.99 37.73 10.62
C THR A 1090 -7.73 37.07 11.78
N TYR A 1091 -8.55 36.07 11.49
CA TYR A 1091 -9.22 35.23 12.49
C TYR A 1091 -8.72 33.79 12.38
N CYS A 1092 -8.33 33.18 13.50
CA CYS A 1092 -7.95 31.78 13.58
C CYS A 1092 -8.74 31.07 14.70
N ASN A 1093 -9.26 29.88 14.42
CA ASN A 1093 -9.78 28.93 15.40
C ASN A 1093 -9.22 27.55 15.08
N SER A 1094 -8.53 26.91 16.03
CA SER A 1094 -7.97 25.56 15.90
C SER A 1094 -7.24 25.33 14.57
N ALA A 1095 -6.44 26.33 14.16
CA ALA A 1095 -5.66 26.32 12.94
C ALA A 1095 -4.19 26.58 13.28
N LYS A 1096 -3.28 25.82 12.67
CA LYS A 1096 -1.83 25.94 12.88
C LYS A 1096 -1.10 26.18 11.57
N GLY A 1097 -0.10 27.04 11.61
CA GLY A 1097 0.64 27.46 10.44
C GLY A 1097 1.69 28.52 10.74
N PHE A 1098 2.35 29.01 9.70
CA PHE A 1098 3.31 30.10 9.80
C PHE A 1098 3.26 31.00 8.57
N GLY A 1099 3.65 32.26 8.77
CA GLY A 1099 3.81 33.24 7.70
C GLY A 1099 5.27 33.64 7.54
N TYR A 1100 5.72 33.86 6.31
CA TYR A 1100 7.04 34.45 6.03
C TYR A 1100 6.95 35.50 4.91
N GLY A 1101 7.87 36.47 4.90
CA GLY A 1101 7.74 37.65 4.03
C GLY A 1101 6.71 38.65 4.55
N VAL A 1102 6.17 39.50 3.68
CA VAL A 1102 5.13 40.48 4.06
C VAL A 1102 3.80 39.76 4.23
N VAL A 1103 3.22 39.77 5.42
CA VAL A 1103 1.87 39.22 5.67
C VAL A 1103 1.01 40.28 6.34
N HIS A 1104 0.17 40.95 5.54
CA HIS A 1104 -0.77 41.96 5.97
C HIS A 1104 -2.21 41.57 5.53
N PRO A 1105 -3.18 41.48 6.46
CA PRO A 1105 -3.05 41.67 7.92
C PRO A 1105 -2.22 40.57 8.61
N SER A 1106 -1.66 40.85 9.79
CA SER A 1106 -0.87 39.87 10.55
C SER A 1106 -1.68 38.61 10.86
N ALA A 1107 -1.02 37.45 10.81
CA ALA A 1107 -1.58 36.13 11.05
C ALA A 1107 -0.93 35.39 12.22
N ASP A 1108 -0.45 36.13 13.24
CA ASP A 1108 0.23 35.58 14.43
C ASP A 1108 -0.56 34.45 15.12
N CYS A 1109 -1.91 34.49 15.02
CA CYS A 1109 -2.80 33.48 15.57
C CYS A 1109 -2.62 32.06 15.01
N LEU A 1110 -1.89 31.87 13.90
CA LEU A 1110 -1.53 30.56 13.34
C LEU A 1110 -0.33 29.91 14.06
N SER A 1111 0.55 30.70 14.66
CA SER A 1111 1.82 30.25 15.27
C SER A 1111 1.75 30.01 16.78
N SER A 1112 0.70 30.49 17.46
CA SER A 1112 0.63 30.46 18.92
C SER A 1112 0.04 29.16 19.46
N HIS A 1113 0.88 28.34 20.10
CA HIS A 1113 0.44 27.34 21.09
C HIS A 1113 -0.15 28.05 22.31
N ASN A 1114 -1.41 28.49 22.25
CA ASN A 1114 -2.17 28.82 23.46
C ASN A 1114 -3.67 28.67 23.22
N LYS A 1115 -4.21 27.55 23.69
CA LYS A 1115 -5.62 27.48 24.09
C LYS A 1115 -5.77 28.38 25.31
N ASN A 1116 -6.19 29.63 25.10
CA ASN A 1116 -7.05 30.41 25.98
C ASN A 1116 -7.14 31.85 25.48
N TYR A 1117 -8.20 32.18 24.75
CA TYR A 1117 -8.75 33.53 24.78
C TYR A 1117 -10.27 33.46 24.69
N LYS A 1118 -10.93 33.44 25.86
CA LYS A 1118 -12.27 34.02 25.99
C LYS A 1118 -12.12 35.54 25.94
N ALA A 1119 -13.02 36.12 25.16
CA ALA A 1119 -13.34 37.53 24.96
C ALA A 1119 -12.87 38.56 26.03
N ILE A 1120 -12.27 39.63 25.46
CA ILE A 1120 -12.36 41.06 25.82
C ILE A 1120 -11.62 41.55 27.08
N GLY A 1121 -10.73 42.53 26.86
CA GLY A 1121 -10.31 43.48 27.88
C GLY A 1121 -8.96 44.13 27.58
N GLN A 1122 -8.97 45.37 27.09
CA GLN A 1122 -7.82 46.22 26.82
C GLN A 1122 -6.90 46.46 28.03
N SER A 1123 -5.71 47.00 27.69
CA SER A 1123 -4.81 47.90 28.46
C SER A 1123 -3.55 47.22 29.02
N ALA A 1124 -2.35 47.78 28.93
CA ALA A 1124 -1.84 49.02 28.34
C ALA A 1124 -0.31 48.97 28.35
N ILE A 1125 0.37 49.70 27.46
CA ILE A 1125 1.58 50.44 27.85
C ILE A 1125 1.62 51.75 27.06
N THR A 1126 1.35 52.86 27.76
CA THR A 1126 2.04 54.12 27.50
C THR A 1126 2.49 54.67 28.84
N LYS A 1127 3.80 54.88 28.96
CA LYS A 1127 4.48 55.49 30.11
C LYS A 1127 4.12 56.97 30.26
N GLU A 1128 4.16 57.39 31.53
CA GLU A 1128 4.39 58.76 32.03
C GLU A 1128 3.28 59.79 31.72
N SER A 1129 2.84 60.66 32.62
CA SER A 1129 3.39 61.17 33.88
C SER A 1129 2.27 61.85 34.70
N SER A 1130 2.38 61.74 36.04
CA SER A 1130 1.93 62.68 37.09
C SER A 1130 0.51 63.29 37.03
N VAL A 1131 -0.28 63.05 38.08
CA VAL A 1131 -0.64 64.02 39.14
C VAL A 1131 -1.87 63.51 39.93
N ILE A 1132 -1.62 63.33 41.23
CA ILE A 1132 -2.49 63.54 42.41
C ILE A 1132 -3.91 62.96 42.42
N GLY A 1133 -4.20 62.19 43.48
CA GLY A 1133 -5.51 62.25 44.13
C GLY A 1133 -6.00 60.93 44.68
N GLN A 1134 -5.93 60.81 46.01
CA GLN A 1134 -6.57 59.79 46.84
C GLN A 1134 -8.01 59.48 46.39
N THR A 1135 -8.54 58.28 46.68
CA THR A 1135 -9.47 58.02 47.81
C THR A 1135 -9.90 56.54 47.85
N LYS A 1136 -10.20 56.11 49.07
CA LYS A 1136 -10.57 54.82 49.65
C LYS A 1136 -11.92 54.20 49.21
N ILE A 1137 -11.94 52.85 49.25
CA ILE A 1137 -12.85 51.92 49.96
C ILE A 1137 -14.38 52.02 49.74
N SER A 1138 -15.01 50.89 49.37
CA SER A 1138 -16.03 50.13 50.16
C SER A 1138 -16.60 48.98 49.28
N GLU A 1139 -16.53 47.71 49.69
CA GLU A 1139 -17.38 46.97 50.67
C GLU A 1139 -18.81 46.69 50.15
N PHE A 1140 -19.16 45.41 49.88
CA PHE A 1140 -20.08 44.61 50.71
C PHE A 1140 -20.37 43.22 50.09
N SER A 1141 -20.71 42.31 51.00
CA SER A 1141 -20.90 40.86 50.94
C SER A 1141 -22.35 40.40 50.66
N GLU A 1142 -22.53 39.06 50.72
CA GLU A 1142 -23.77 38.27 50.93
C GLU A 1142 -24.44 37.72 49.64
N THR A 1143 -24.97 36.49 49.54
CA THR A 1143 -25.21 35.33 50.44
C THR A 1143 -25.72 34.13 49.60
N SER A 1144 -25.50 32.87 50.08
CA SER A 1144 -26.41 31.68 50.12
C SER A 1144 -27.18 31.19 48.86
N THR A 1145 -27.53 29.92 48.57
CA THR A 1145 -27.45 28.55 49.16
C THR A 1145 -28.15 27.56 48.20
N GLU A 1146 -27.83 26.25 48.31
CA GLU A 1146 -28.64 25.03 47.98
C GLU A 1146 -29.02 24.74 46.51
N GLY A 1147 -29.08 23.50 45.99
CA GLY A 1147 -28.87 22.16 46.51
C GLY A 1147 -29.29 21.08 45.46
N ILE A 1148 -28.45 20.05 45.30
CA ILE A 1148 -28.70 18.59 45.09
C ILE A 1148 -29.68 18.05 43.99
N ILE A 1149 -29.20 17.10 43.15
CA ILE A 1149 -29.62 15.66 43.00
C ILE A 1149 -29.36 15.10 41.57
N HIS A 1150 -28.75 13.91 41.54
CA HIS A 1150 -28.52 12.95 40.44
C HIS A 1150 -29.77 12.54 39.62
N THR A 1151 -29.59 12.11 38.36
CA THR A 1151 -29.97 10.75 37.87
C THR A 1151 -29.54 10.50 36.42
N GLU A 1152 -29.31 9.22 36.12
CA GLU A 1152 -28.81 8.60 34.88
C GLU A 1152 -29.80 8.61 33.70
N LEU A 1153 -29.27 8.66 32.47
CA LEU A 1153 -29.47 7.67 31.39
C LEU A 1153 -28.49 7.92 30.25
#